data_AF-A0A9P6UUZ2-F1
#
_entry.id   AF-A0A9P6UUZ2-F1
#
_cell.length_a   1.000
_cell.length_b   1.000
_cell.length_c   1.000
_cell.angle_alpha   90.00
_cell.angle_beta   90.00
_cell.angle_gamma   90.00
#
_symmetry.space_group_name_H-M   'P 1'
#
loop_
_entity.id
_entity.type
_entity.pdbx_description
1 polymer ?
#
loop_
_entity_poly.entity_id
_entity_poly.type
_entity_poly.pdbx_seq_one_letter_code
_entity_poly.pdbx_strand_id
1 'polypeptide(L)'
;MKYVTLVEKIGHGGQAEVFKAKYGLDDVVIKMFLNPDDNDWRREIEFAKQVRYRHIVQFYHMKHDMFMMEFVEGGSLSNAILMGSTEDWETKIRIAKQVSLGLTYLHGQNILHCDIKSANILLTKNLDAKICDFGRARMVGQSGRDGTLPWMAPELFLEPPQYSCKSDVYALGMVMWEMASGCTQPYQEHLPESMVHCIVNGITEDIPSRTPEEYTACIKACWHQKPEERPVATEIFPDIDEISQDQDIDDLQALGDELDKKIQSPEAFGRNDESEYSTLGGIYYDGLGVRKNYKKSMEWYLKASNSGDSNAMDYIGEMYRDGHGVEQDYTKAMEWYLKAIDAGDSNAMVNIGEMYRNGHGVEQDYIKAKEWHLKASDAGVLTSMFNIGVMYCNGEGVQQDYAKAMEWYLKASDAGYSRDAGYSSAMVNIGEMYCNGKGVEQDHTKAMEWYLKASNVRDSNAMVNIGEMYRDGRGVEQDYTKALEWYLKASDAGNSRAKVNIGEMYRNGRGVEQDYVKAMKWFLKASDAGESTSMSNIGVMHQNGQGVEQDSAKAIEWFLKASNAGQSISMFNIGEMYRFGQGVEQDYAKAMEWYLKSSDAGDLDAKVNIGEMCHNGQGVQQDYVKAMEWYLKASNAGDSRAKVNIGEMYRNGHGVELDYTKAMEWNLKASDAGELTSMFNIGVMYHKGEGVEQDYTKAIDWFLKASNVGDSQAMFNIGVMYHKGQGVEQDNAKAMEWYLKASDAGQSTSMLNIGLIYQNGEGVEQDYAKAMKWYLKASGAAQSTSMFNIGLMYYDGQDGEQDYTKAMEWYLKASDAGESSAMLNIGEMYRNGQGVEQDYTKAMEWYLKASDAGQSTSMLNIGLIYSNGQGVEQDYAKAMEWYLKASDAGDSRAKVNIGEIYRNGYGVEQDYTKAIEWHLKASDAGQSTSMFIIGLIYYDDQGVEQDYAKAMEWFLKASNAGQSTSMYSIGEMYRIGQGVEQDYSKALEWCLKASDAGEPNAMVNIGEMCRNGQGVQQDYTKAMEWYLKASDAGKSNAMLNIGEMYRNGYGVEQDYTKAVQWHLRASDAGQSTSMLVIGLLYYDGQGVEQDYAKAMEWYLKASDAGESRAKVSIGEMYRNGHGVELDYTKAMEWNLNASADGHSTSMFNIGEMYYKGQGVRRDYTKAMKWYLKASHAGDPQAKFCIGHMYREGQGVEKDCYKAMAWFLEALHAGVAEAILEIDQAFWKELLSPRTIIKRNAGL
;
A
#
# COMPACT_ATOMS: atom_id res chain seq x y z
N MET A 1 -29.58 -39.95 54.08
CA MET A 1 -30.76 -39.13 54.47
C MET A 1 -31.89 -39.87 55.23
N LYS A 2 -31.82 -41.17 55.56
CA LYS A 2 -32.84 -41.85 56.42
C LYS A 2 -32.89 -41.37 57.89
N TYR A 3 -32.12 -40.34 58.25
CA TYR A 3 -31.83 -39.92 59.65
C TYR A 3 -31.97 -38.40 59.88
N VAL A 4 -32.74 -37.68 59.04
CA VAL A 4 -32.99 -36.24 59.24
C VAL A 4 -34.32 -36.04 59.96
N THR A 5 -34.33 -35.31 61.08
CA THR A 5 -35.56 -34.94 61.81
C THR A 5 -35.66 -33.43 61.89
N LEU A 6 -36.72 -32.83 61.32
CA LEU A 6 -36.99 -31.40 61.45
C LEU A 6 -37.35 -31.09 62.92
N VAL A 7 -36.72 -30.05 63.48
CA VAL A 7 -36.87 -29.67 64.89
C VAL A 7 -37.80 -28.47 65.00
N GLU A 8 -37.50 -27.37 64.30
CA GLU A 8 -38.28 -26.13 64.36
C GLU A 8 -38.12 -25.32 63.07
N LYS A 9 -39.13 -24.52 62.73
CA LYS A 9 -39.05 -23.56 61.62
C LYS A 9 -38.35 -22.30 62.12
N ILE A 10 -37.23 -21.95 61.48
CA ILE A 10 -36.37 -20.83 61.90
C ILE A 10 -36.39 -19.66 60.92
N GLY A 11 -36.98 -19.82 59.73
CA GLY A 11 -37.11 -18.73 58.76
C GLY A 11 -38.13 -19.00 57.65
N HIS A 12 -38.54 -17.93 56.98
CA HIS A 12 -39.38 -17.96 55.79
C HIS A 12 -38.89 -16.88 54.82
N GLY A 13 -38.50 -17.29 53.61
CA GLY A 13 -38.13 -16.40 52.52
C GLY A 13 -39.13 -16.48 51.37
N GLY A 14 -39.04 -15.57 50.39
CA GLY A 14 -40.00 -15.48 49.28
C GLY A 14 -40.12 -16.73 48.40
N GLN A 15 -39.16 -17.66 48.46
CA GLN A 15 -39.11 -18.88 47.63
C GLN A 15 -38.88 -20.17 48.44
N ALA A 16 -38.67 -20.09 49.77
CA ALA A 16 -38.33 -21.27 50.59
C ALA A 16 -38.68 -21.12 52.08
N GLU A 17 -38.94 -22.24 52.74
CA GLU A 17 -39.04 -22.34 54.20
C GLU A 17 -37.75 -22.91 54.79
N VAL A 18 -37.28 -22.34 55.89
CA VAL A 18 -36.01 -22.73 56.52
C VAL A 18 -36.27 -23.35 57.89
N PHE A 19 -35.76 -24.56 58.10
CA PHE A 19 -35.93 -25.35 59.31
C PHE A 19 -34.59 -25.68 59.94
N LYS A 20 -34.52 -25.64 61.27
CA LYS A 20 -33.48 -26.35 62.02
C LYS A 20 -33.82 -27.84 62.04
N ALA A 21 -32.85 -28.70 61.82
CA ALA A 21 -33.02 -30.15 61.81
C ALA A 21 -31.85 -30.87 62.50
N LYS A 22 -32.07 -32.13 62.89
CA LYS A 22 -31.03 -33.04 63.38
C LYS A 22 -30.62 -34.01 62.27
N TYR A 23 -29.33 -34.16 62.01
CA TYR A 23 -28.75 -35.20 61.16
C TYR A 23 -27.73 -36.00 61.97
N GLY A 24 -28.15 -37.15 62.51
CA GLY A 24 -27.38 -37.84 63.55
C GLY A 24 -27.42 -37.05 64.87
N LEU A 25 -26.26 -36.68 65.42
CA LEU A 25 -26.14 -35.84 66.62
C LEU A 25 -26.05 -34.33 66.30
N ASP A 26 -25.73 -33.98 65.05
CA ASP A 26 -25.41 -32.62 64.64
C ASP A 26 -26.66 -31.79 64.31
N ASP A 27 -26.62 -30.51 64.66
CA ASP A 27 -27.60 -29.51 64.23
C ASP A 27 -27.28 -29.07 62.79
N VAL A 28 -28.27 -29.14 61.90
CA VAL A 28 -28.17 -28.70 60.51
C VAL A 28 -29.35 -27.80 60.13
N VAL A 29 -29.22 -27.05 59.06
CA VAL A 29 -30.32 -26.26 58.47
C VAL A 29 -30.83 -26.97 57.22
N ILE A 30 -32.14 -27.06 57.11
CA ILE A 30 -32.85 -27.55 55.93
C ILE A 30 -33.67 -26.40 55.34
N LYS A 31 -33.30 -25.96 54.13
CA LYS A 31 -34.09 -25.04 53.31
C LYS A 31 -34.94 -25.86 52.34
N MET A 32 -36.25 -25.70 52.40
CA MET A 32 -37.24 -26.38 51.55
C MET A 32 -37.83 -25.39 50.57
N PHE A 33 -37.63 -25.59 49.27
CA PHE A 33 -38.11 -24.67 48.23
C PHE A 33 -39.61 -24.86 47.96
N LEU A 34 -40.35 -23.76 47.87
CA LEU A 34 -41.81 -23.76 47.70
C LEU A 34 -42.25 -24.10 46.27
N ASN A 35 -41.36 -23.93 45.27
CA ASN A 35 -41.64 -24.20 43.86
C ASN A 35 -40.41 -24.86 43.18
N PRO A 36 -40.37 -26.20 43.06
CA PRO A 36 -39.19 -26.93 42.57
C PRO A 36 -38.84 -26.72 41.09
N ASP A 37 -39.75 -26.14 40.29
CA ASP A 37 -39.57 -25.95 38.85
C ASP A 37 -38.95 -24.58 38.47
N ASP A 38 -38.73 -23.69 39.44
CA ASP A 38 -38.09 -22.39 39.21
C ASP A 38 -36.55 -22.53 39.09
N ASN A 39 -35.89 -21.78 38.21
CA ASN A 39 -34.46 -21.97 37.94
C ASN A 39 -33.52 -21.30 38.97
N ASP A 40 -34.03 -20.41 39.83
CA ASP A 40 -33.21 -19.60 40.74
C ASP A 40 -32.56 -20.41 41.88
N TRP A 41 -33.21 -21.45 42.42
CA TRP A 41 -32.63 -22.29 43.48
C TRP A 41 -31.44 -23.14 42.99
N ARG A 42 -31.43 -23.52 41.71
CA ARG A 42 -30.31 -24.29 41.12
C ARG A 42 -29.01 -23.50 41.15
N ARG A 43 -29.10 -22.18 40.99
CA ARG A 43 -27.99 -21.25 41.05
C ARG A 43 -27.38 -21.17 42.45
N GLU A 44 -28.22 -21.02 43.48
CA GLU A 44 -27.78 -21.01 44.88
C GLU A 44 -26.96 -22.25 45.23
N ILE A 45 -27.41 -23.42 44.75
CA ILE A 45 -26.75 -24.71 44.98
C ILE A 45 -25.44 -24.83 44.22
N GLU A 46 -25.40 -24.37 42.97
CA GLU A 46 -24.21 -24.49 42.14
C GLU A 46 -23.05 -23.74 42.78
N PHE A 47 -23.29 -22.51 43.27
CA PHE A 47 -22.29 -21.73 43.99
C PHE A 47 -21.98 -22.32 45.36
N ALA A 48 -23.00 -22.67 46.16
CA ALA A 48 -22.79 -23.20 47.51
C ALA A 48 -22.01 -24.53 47.53
N LYS A 49 -22.06 -25.33 46.46
CA LYS A 49 -21.25 -26.56 46.31
C LYS A 49 -19.76 -26.29 46.07
N GLN A 50 -19.44 -25.17 45.45
CA GLN A 50 -18.09 -24.85 44.97
C GLN A 50 -17.25 -24.15 46.05
N VAL A 51 -17.88 -23.58 47.07
CA VAL A 51 -17.22 -22.77 48.09
C VAL A 51 -17.10 -23.55 49.40
N ARG A 52 -15.89 -23.56 49.97
CA ARG A 52 -15.60 -24.11 51.30
C ARG A 52 -14.59 -23.21 52.00
N TYR A 53 -15.09 -22.35 52.90
CA TYR A 53 -14.25 -21.43 53.65
C TYR A 53 -14.89 -21.11 55.01
N ARG A 54 -14.08 -20.87 56.04
CA ARG A 54 -14.55 -20.67 57.43
C ARG A 54 -15.54 -19.52 57.61
N HIS A 55 -15.47 -18.49 56.75
CA HIS A 55 -16.37 -17.33 56.74
C HIS A 55 -17.52 -17.45 55.72
N ILE A 56 -17.82 -18.68 55.26
CA ILE A 56 -18.95 -19.01 54.39
C ILE A 56 -19.71 -20.17 55.02
N VAL A 57 -21.05 -20.12 54.97
CA VAL A 57 -21.90 -21.22 55.49
C VAL A 57 -21.70 -22.47 54.64
N GLN A 58 -21.33 -23.58 55.29
CA GLN A 58 -20.97 -24.80 54.56
C GLN A 58 -22.20 -25.56 54.04
N PHE A 59 -22.19 -25.88 52.75
CA PHE A 59 -23.15 -26.81 52.14
C PHE A 59 -22.77 -28.27 52.42
N TYR A 60 -23.74 -29.09 52.83
CA TYR A 60 -23.51 -30.51 53.11
C TYR A 60 -24.10 -31.43 52.03
N HIS A 61 -25.40 -31.32 51.73
CA HIS A 61 -26.06 -32.27 50.84
C HIS A 61 -27.38 -31.75 50.28
N MET A 62 -27.85 -32.35 49.18
CA MET A 62 -29.14 -32.07 48.56
C MET A 62 -29.89 -33.37 48.29
N LYS A 63 -31.22 -33.34 48.46
CA LYS A 63 -32.13 -34.34 47.89
C LYS A 63 -33.44 -33.69 47.47
N HIS A 64 -33.79 -33.80 46.19
CA HIS A 64 -34.97 -33.15 45.59
C HIS A 64 -35.03 -31.64 45.89
N ASP A 65 -36.15 -31.16 46.44
CA ASP A 65 -36.49 -29.79 46.81
C ASP A 65 -35.95 -29.36 48.19
N MET A 66 -35.10 -30.18 48.81
CA MET A 66 -34.52 -29.96 50.14
C MET A 66 -33.00 -29.75 50.11
N PHE A 67 -32.56 -28.66 50.73
CA PHE A 67 -31.18 -28.17 50.73
C PHE A 67 -30.62 -28.17 52.17
N MET A 68 -29.55 -28.95 52.43
CA MET A 68 -28.96 -29.11 53.76
C MET A 68 -27.63 -28.36 53.89
N MET A 69 -27.53 -27.52 54.92
CA MET A 69 -26.34 -26.70 55.22
C MET A 69 -26.03 -26.65 56.72
N GLU A 70 -24.88 -26.07 57.05
CA GLU A 70 -24.43 -25.77 58.40
C GLU A 70 -25.48 -24.94 59.19
N PHE A 71 -25.72 -25.33 60.45
CA PHE A 71 -26.49 -24.52 61.40
C PHE A 71 -25.57 -23.58 62.15
N VAL A 72 -25.82 -22.27 62.02
CA VAL A 72 -25.06 -21.20 62.68
C VAL A 72 -25.93 -20.62 63.80
N GLU A 73 -25.52 -20.75 65.06
CA GLU A 73 -26.47 -20.68 66.18
C GLU A 73 -26.82 -19.27 66.65
N GLY A 74 -25.99 -18.26 66.32
CA GLY A 74 -26.21 -16.87 66.73
C GLY A 74 -27.18 -16.08 65.84
N GLY A 75 -27.69 -16.70 64.77
CA GLY A 75 -28.65 -16.06 63.86
C GLY A 75 -28.03 -14.99 62.95
N SER A 76 -28.85 -14.15 62.33
CA SER A 76 -28.37 -13.12 61.39
C SER A 76 -27.79 -11.90 62.10
N LEU A 77 -26.81 -11.26 61.45
CA LEU A 77 -26.20 -10.01 61.90
C LEU A 77 -27.24 -8.90 62.04
N SER A 78 -28.24 -8.84 61.14
CA SER A 78 -29.36 -7.89 61.23
C SER A 78 -30.09 -7.98 62.58
N ASN A 79 -30.39 -9.20 63.05
CA ASN A 79 -31.01 -9.40 64.35
C ASN A 79 -30.06 -9.03 65.50
N ALA A 80 -28.77 -9.34 65.37
CA ALA A 80 -27.76 -8.99 66.38
C ALA A 80 -27.57 -7.46 66.52
N ILE A 81 -27.68 -6.70 65.42
CA ILE A 81 -27.66 -5.23 65.43
C ILE A 81 -28.90 -4.69 66.18
N LEU A 82 -30.10 -5.19 65.85
CA LEU A 82 -31.35 -4.74 66.48
C LEU A 82 -31.44 -5.10 67.97
N MET A 83 -30.80 -6.21 68.38
CA MET A 83 -30.75 -6.65 69.78
C MET A 83 -29.63 -6.00 70.60
N GLY A 84 -28.76 -5.19 69.99
CA GLY A 84 -27.62 -4.56 70.67
C GLY A 84 -26.45 -5.51 70.95
N SER A 85 -26.46 -6.72 70.40
CA SER A 85 -25.42 -7.74 70.66
C SER A 85 -24.06 -7.44 70.03
N THR A 86 -23.94 -6.37 69.25
CA THR A 86 -22.72 -5.91 68.56
C THR A 86 -22.30 -4.51 69.04
N GLU A 87 -22.65 -4.10 70.26
CA GLU A 87 -22.49 -2.70 70.73
C GLU A 87 -21.03 -2.19 70.74
N ASP A 88 -20.04 -3.05 71.00
CA ASP A 88 -18.63 -2.66 71.07
C ASP A 88 -17.95 -2.61 69.68
N TRP A 89 -17.01 -1.68 69.51
CA TRP A 89 -16.34 -1.44 68.23
C TRP A 89 -15.38 -2.57 67.82
N GLU A 90 -14.80 -3.29 68.78
CA GLU A 90 -13.90 -4.40 68.49
C GLU A 90 -14.64 -5.54 67.79
N THR A 91 -15.83 -5.87 68.29
CA THR A 91 -16.74 -6.85 67.68
C THR A 91 -17.22 -6.41 66.30
N LYS A 92 -17.62 -5.14 66.12
CA LYS A 92 -18.04 -4.61 64.80
C LYS A 92 -16.92 -4.69 63.77
N ILE A 93 -15.71 -4.31 64.15
CA ILE A 93 -14.52 -4.38 63.27
C ILE A 93 -14.19 -5.84 62.94
N ARG A 94 -14.23 -6.74 63.94
CA ARG A 94 -13.98 -8.18 63.73
C ARG A 94 -14.97 -8.77 62.73
N ILE A 95 -16.26 -8.50 62.88
CA ILE A 95 -17.30 -8.96 61.95
C ILE A 95 -17.07 -8.41 60.55
N ALA A 96 -16.79 -7.11 60.40
CA ALA A 96 -16.52 -6.49 59.10
C ALA A 96 -15.29 -7.10 58.40
N LYS A 97 -14.21 -7.37 59.16
CA LYS A 97 -13.00 -8.05 58.67
C LYS A 97 -13.32 -9.47 58.17
N GLN A 98 -14.07 -10.25 58.94
CA GLN A 98 -14.42 -11.62 58.57
C GLN A 98 -15.31 -11.70 57.33
N VAL A 99 -16.24 -10.75 57.15
CA VAL A 99 -17.03 -10.64 55.91
C VAL A 99 -16.15 -10.24 54.72
N SER A 100 -15.20 -9.32 54.92
CA SER A 100 -14.19 -8.96 53.91
C SER A 100 -13.31 -10.15 53.51
N LEU A 101 -12.91 -11.02 54.44
CA LEU A 101 -12.20 -12.27 54.16
C LEU A 101 -13.07 -13.25 53.36
N GLY A 102 -14.34 -13.39 53.72
CA GLY A 102 -15.30 -14.20 52.97
C GLY A 102 -15.48 -13.70 51.53
N LEU A 103 -15.61 -12.38 51.33
CA LEU A 103 -15.68 -11.77 50.00
C LEU A 103 -14.39 -11.91 49.21
N THR A 104 -13.23 -11.77 49.86
CA THR A 104 -11.92 -12.00 49.25
C THR A 104 -11.82 -13.42 48.68
N TYR A 105 -12.22 -14.41 49.47
CA TYR A 105 -12.25 -15.80 49.04
C TYR A 105 -13.19 -15.98 47.83
N LEU A 106 -14.41 -15.44 47.89
CA LEU A 106 -15.38 -15.53 46.81
C LEU A 106 -14.88 -14.86 45.52
N HIS A 107 -14.35 -13.64 45.64
CA HIS A 107 -13.80 -12.88 44.51
C HIS A 107 -12.58 -13.59 43.89
N GLY A 108 -11.75 -14.25 44.71
CA GLY A 108 -10.65 -15.10 44.24
C GLY A 108 -11.10 -16.33 43.46
N GLN A 109 -12.33 -16.81 43.69
CA GLN A 109 -12.98 -17.85 42.89
C GLN A 109 -13.81 -17.29 41.71
N ASN A 110 -13.70 -15.98 41.44
CA ASN A 110 -14.51 -15.25 40.45
C ASN A 110 -16.04 -15.30 40.70
N ILE A 111 -16.45 -15.48 41.97
CA ILE A 111 -17.85 -15.50 42.39
C ILE A 111 -18.22 -14.13 42.98
N LEU A 112 -19.25 -13.50 42.42
CA LEU A 112 -19.89 -12.31 42.98
C LEU A 112 -21.11 -12.74 43.79
N HIS A 113 -21.25 -12.24 45.02
CA HIS A 113 -22.38 -12.59 45.87
C HIS A 113 -23.67 -11.88 45.45
N CYS A 114 -23.57 -10.61 45.03
CA CYS A 114 -24.63 -9.75 44.51
C CYS A 114 -25.80 -9.41 45.46
N ASP A 115 -25.84 -9.99 46.66
CA ASP A 115 -26.86 -9.67 47.68
C ASP A 115 -26.29 -9.64 49.11
N ILE A 116 -25.14 -8.98 49.28
CA ILE A 116 -24.56 -8.75 50.61
C ILE A 116 -25.42 -7.75 51.39
N LYS A 117 -25.91 -8.19 52.55
CA LYS A 117 -26.67 -7.38 53.51
C LYS A 117 -26.60 -8.02 54.89
N SER A 118 -26.87 -7.27 55.95
CA SER A 118 -26.81 -7.77 57.33
C SER A 118 -27.72 -9.00 57.59
N ALA A 119 -28.79 -9.19 56.81
CA ALA A 119 -29.67 -10.36 56.92
C ALA A 119 -29.05 -11.66 56.36
N ASN A 120 -28.10 -11.54 55.43
CA ASN A 120 -27.45 -12.67 54.74
C ASN A 120 -26.05 -12.98 55.32
N ILE A 121 -25.75 -12.43 56.49
CA ILE A 121 -24.55 -12.72 57.27
C ILE A 121 -25.00 -13.35 58.59
N LEU A 122 -24.58 -14.57 58.86
CA LEU A 122 -24.88 -15.29 60.09
C LEU A 122 -23.72 -15.20 61.08
N LEU A 123 -24.03 -15.22 62.38
CA LEU A 123 -23.05 -15.14 63.46
C LEU A 123 -23.04 -16.44 64.26
N THR A 124 -21.86 -16.97 64.57
CA THR A 124 -21.72 -18.05 65.57
C THR A 124 -22.02 -17.53 66.99
N LYS A 125 -22.06 -18.42 68.00
CA LYS A 125 -22.14 -18.00 69.41
C LYS A 125 -21.01 -17.05 69.85
N ASN A 126 -19.86 -17.12 69.19
CA ASN A 126 -18.71 -16.26 69.45
C ASN A 126 -18.72 -14.98 68.60
N LEU A 127 -19.83 -14.73 67.87
CA LEU A 127 -20.00 -13.62 66.95
C LEU A 127 -19.02 -13.65 65.77
N ASP A 128 -18.61 -14.85 65.33
CA ASP A 128 -17.87 -15.01 64.08
C ASP A 128 -18.81 -14.99 62.88
N ALA A 129 -18.49 -14.18 61.87
CA ALA A 129 -19.33 -13.94 60.72
C ALA A 129 -19.14 -14.99 59.62
N LYS A 130 -20.27 -15.44 59.05
CA LYS A 130 -20.34 -16.31 57.87
C LYS A 130 -21.33 -15.76 56.85
N ILE A 131 -20.90 -15.66 55.59
CA ILE A 131 -21.75 -15.25 54.46
C ILE A 131 -22.65 -16.43 54.03
N CYS A 132 -23.93 -16.15 53.77
CA CYS A 132 -24.91 -17.13 53.30
C CYS A 132 -25.82 -16.54 52.21
N ASP A 133 -26.68 -17.37 51.62
CA ASP A 133 -27.69 -17.01 50.62
C ASP A 133 -27.12 -16.61 49.24
N PHE A 134 -26.66 -17.61 48.50
CA PHE A 134 -26.08 -17.48 47.16
C PHE A 134 -27.13 -17.40 46.03
N GLY A 135 -28.41 -17.15 46.34
CA GLY A 135 -29.50 -17.17 45.35
C GLY A 135 -29.35 -16.16 44.21
N ARG A 136 -28.67 -15.03 44.47
CA ARG A 136 -28.37 -14.00 43.47
C ARG A 136 -26.92 -14.01 42.97
N ALA A 137 -26.11 -14.93 43.50
CA ALA A 137 -24.70 -15.04 43.17
C ALA A 137 -24.52 -15.34 41.68
N ARG A 138 -23.41 -14.86 41.13
CA ARG A 138 -23.08 -15.01 39.70
C ARG A 138 -21.58 -15.00 39.51
N MET A 139 -21.11 -15.54 38.40
CA MET A 139 -19.71 -15.39 38.02
C MET A 139 -19.46 -13.97 37.51
N VAL A 140 -18.25 -13.43 37.76
CA VAL A 140 -17.81 -12.16 37.17
C VAL A 140 -18.04 -12.17 35.64
N GLY A 141 -18.71 -11.14 35.12
CA GLY A 141 -19.02 -11.01 33.69
C GLY A 141 -20.36 -11.60 33.22
N GLN A 142 -21.20 -12.15 34.12
CA GLN A 142 -22.60 -12.50 33.80
C GLN A 142 -23.54 -11.29 33.96
N SER A 143 -24.40 -11.04 32.97
CA SER A 143 -25.34 -9.89 32.97
C SER A 143 -26.56 -10.11 33.86
N GLY A 144 -27.12 -9.01 34.38
CA GLY A 144 -28.39 -8.95 35.13
C GLY A 144 -28.47 -7.68 35.98
N ARG A 145 -29.63 -7.39 36.57
CA ARG A 145 -29.88 -6.26 37.49
C ARG A 145 -30.62 -6.80 38.72
N ASP A 146 -29.93 -7.58 39.53
CA ASP A 146 -30.50 -8.39 40.62
C ASP A 146 -29.81 -8.07 41.96
N GLY A 147 -30.52 -7.46 42.89
CA GLY A 147 -30.00 -7.18 44.22
C GLY A 147 -31.06 -6.54 45.10
N THR A 148 -30.79 -6.41 46.41
CA THR A 148 -31.69 -5.67 47.30
C THR A 148 -31.38 -4.17 47.24
N LEU A 149 -32.33 -3.37 46.74
CA LEU A 149 -32.13 -1.98 46.29
C LEU A 149 -31.24 -1.09 47.19
N PRO A 150 -31.41 -1.02 48.53
CA PRO A 150 -30.59 -0.15 49.39
C PRO A 150 -29.09 -0.50 49.43
N TRP A 151 -28.71 -1.75 49.07
CA TRP A 151 -27.33 -2.23 49.05
C TRP A 151 -26.74 -2.29 47.63
N MET A 152 -27.52 -1.93 46.61
CA MET A 152 -27.07 -1.96 45.22
C MET A 152 -26.14 -0.78 44.91
N ALA A 153 -25.04 -1.07 44.22
CA ALA A 153 -24.07 -0.07 43.81
C ALA A 153 -24.56 0.77 42.61
N PRO A 154 -24.11 2.04 42.47
CA PRO A 154 -24.52 2.95 41.39
C PRO A 154 -24.38 2.38 39.97
N GLU A 155 -23.29 1.65 39.71
CA GLU A 155 -22.97 1.08 38.39
C GLU A 155 -23.98 0.01 37.91
N LEU A 156 -24.79 -0.53 38.82
CA LEU A 156 -25.84 -1.51 38.50
C LEU A 156 -27.07 -0.86 37.84
N PHE A 157 -27.18 0.47 37.91
CA PHE A 157 -28.25 1.25 37.29
C PHE A 157 -27.87 1.79 35.90
N LEU A 158 -26.67 1.50 35.40
CA LEU A 158 -26.26 1.76 34.01
C LEU A 158 -26.95 0.80 33.03
N GLU A 159 -26.95 1.14 31.74
CA GLU A 159 -27.42 0.28 30.66
C GLU A 159 -26.28 -0.02 29.66
N PRO A 160 -25.73 -1.25 29.63
CA PRO A 160 -26.09 -2.40 30.48
C PRO A 160 -25.55 -2.28 31.93
N PRO A 161 -26.20 -2.95 32.92
CA PRO A 161 -25.71 -3.01 34.29
C PRO A 161 -24.31 -3.64 34.37
N GLN A 162 -23.42 -3.08 35.20
CA GLN A 162 -22.03 -3.56 35.31
C GLN A 162 -21.74 -4.11 36.72
N TYR A 163 -21.96 -5.41 36.92
CA TYR A 163 -21.55 -6.09 38.16
C TYR A 163 -20.04 -6.31 38.19
N SER A 164 -19.41 -5.98 39.32
CA SER A 164 -18.01 -6.31 39.61
C SER A 164 -17.84 -6.71 41.08
N CYS A 165 -16.64 -7.18 41.45
CA CYS A 165 -16.28 -7.41 42.86
C CYS A 165 -16.44 -6.13 43.71
N LYS A 166 -16.29 -4.95 43.09
CA LYS A 166 -16.46 -3.64 43.73
C LYS A 166 -17.93 -3.33 44.06
N SER A 167 -18.88 -4.02 43.44
CA SER A 167 -20.30 -3.92 43.76
C SER A 167 -20.63 -4.62 45.08
N ASP A 168 -20.01 -5.78 45.37
CA ASP A 168 -20.11 -6.43 46.69
C ASP A 168 -19.41 -5.62 47.79
N VAL A 169 -18.31 -4.93 47.45
CA VAL A 169 -17.61 -4.02 48.37
C VAL A 169 -18.49 -2.82 48.76
N TYR A 170 -19.23 -2.24 47.81
CA TYR A 170 -20.20 -1.19 48.11
C TYR A 170 -21.28 -1.68 49.08
N ALA A 171 -21.80 -2.89 48.85
CA ALA A 171 -22.78 -3.52 49.72
C ALA A 171 -22.21 -3.82 51.13
N LEU A 172 -20.94 -4.22 51.24
CA LEU A 172 -20.24 -4.34 52.53
C LEU A 172 -20.14 -2.98 53.26
N GLY A 173 -19.90 -1.88 52.53
CA GLY A 173 -19.94 -0.53 53.10
C GLY A 173 -21.29 -0.18 53.73
N MET A 174 -22.39 -0.60 53.10
CA MET A 174 -23.74 -0.46 53.66
C MET A 174 -23.92 -1.31 54.94
N VAL A 175 -23.44 -2.56 54.96
CA VAL A 175 -23.48 -3.41 56.17
C VAL A 175 -22.65 -2.81 57.32
N MET A 176 -21.50 -2.21 57.00
CA MET A 176 -20.67 -1.51 57.99
C MET A 176 -21.40 -0.31 58.58
N TRP A 177 -22.16 0.43 57.76
CA TRP A 177 -23.02 1.52 58.24
C TRP A 177 -24.17 0.99 59.11
N GLU A 178 -24.83 -0.12 58.76
CA GLU A 178 -25.89 -0.72 59.59
C GLU A 178 -25.39 -1.02 61.02
N MET A 179 -24.17 -1.55 61.15
CA MET A 179 -23.54 -1.78 62.46
C MET A 179 -23.17 -0.47 63.20
N ALA A 180 -22.81 0.59 62.48
CA ALA A 180 -22.47 1.88 63.07
C ALA A 180 -23.71 2.65 63.55
N SER A 181 -24.77 2.68 62.73
CA SER A 181 -26.02 3.37 62.99
C SER A 181 -26.92 2.61 63.96
N GLY A 182 -26.85 1.28 63.97
CA GLY A 182 -27.84 0.44 64.64
C GLY A 182 -29.15 0.33 63.85
N CYS A 183 -29.18 0.82 62.61
CA CYS A 183 -30.34 0.79 61.72
C CYS A 183 -30.12 -0.24 60.61
N THR A 184 -31.07 -1.17 60.43
CA THR A 184 -31.01 -2.23 59.40
C THR A 184 -31.89 -1.93 58.17
N GLN A 185 -32.35 -0.67 58.04
CA GLN A 185 -33.16 -0.21 56.92
C GLN A 185 -32.54 1.08 56.34
N PRO A 186 -31.53 0.97 55.46
CA PRO A 186 -30.98 2.13 54.80
C PRO A 186 -32.03 2.77 53.88
N TYR A 187 -32.00 4.10 53.79
CA TYR A 187 -32.92 4.97 53.05
C TYR A 187 -34.39 4.80 53.44
N GLN A 188 -34.67 4.51 54.72
CA GLN A 188 -36.03 4.20 55.21
C GLN A 188 -37.08 5.28 54.88
N GLU A 189 -36.67 6.55 54.79
CA GLU A 189 -37.56 7.68 54.49
C GLU A 189 -37.82 7.89 52.98
N HIS A 190 -37.13 7.15 52.10
CA HIS A 190 -37.21 7.30 50.65
C HIS A 190 -38.05 6.20 49.98
N LEU A 191 -38.91 6.61 49.03
CA LEU A 191 -39.57 5.69 48.11
C LEU A 191 -38.55 5.05 47.14
N PRO A 192 -38.79 3.85 46.59
CA PRO A 192 -37.84 3.14 45.71
C PRO A 192 -37.29 4.00 44.55
N GLU A 193 -38.13 4.78 43.89
CA GLU A 193 -37.72 5.65 42.78
C GLU A 193 -36.80 6.80 43.25
N SER A 194 -37.06 7.35 44.43
CA SER A 194 -36.21 8.37 45.05
C SER A 194 -34.90 7.79 45.60
N MET A 195 -34.90 6.52 46.00
CA MET A 195 -33.71 5.81 46.47
C MET A 195 -32.72 5.55 45.32
N VAL A 196 -33.22 5.10 44.15
CA VAL A 196 -32.39 4.97 42.94
C VAL A 196 -31.73 6.30 42.60
N HIS A 197 -32.49 7.40 42.68
CA HIS A 197 -31.95 8.74 42.44
C HIS A 197 -30.83 9.11 43.44
N CYS A 198 -30.99 8.79 44.72
CA CYS A 198 -29.96 9.03 45.73
C CYS A 198 -28.69 8.23 45.44
N ILE A 199 -28.82 6.93 45.18
CA ILE A 199 -27.69 6.02 44.90
C ILE A 199 -26.90 6.47 43.67
N VAL A 200 -27.58 6.76 42.56
CA VAL A 200 -26.95 7.17 41.28
C VAL A 200 -26.26 8.53 41.37
N ASN A 201 -26.75 9.44 42.23
CA ASN A 201 -26.16 10.77 42.41
C ASN A 201 -25.18 10.84 43.60
N GLY A 202 -24.87 9.72 44.23
CA GLY A 202 -23.95 9.66 45.37
C GLY A 202 -24.43 10.37 46.63
N ILE A 203 -25.74 10.44 46.82
CA ILE A 203 -26.35 10.86 48.08
C ILE A 203 -26.43 9.64 48.99
N THR A 204 -25.56 9.57 50.01
CA THR A 204 -25.45 8.45 50.94
C THR A 204 -26.05 8.78 52.31
N GLU A 205 -26.26 7.74 53.13
CA GLU A 205 -26.66 7.88 54.53
C GLU A 205 -25.65 8.64 55.39
N ASP A 206 -26.14 9.31 56.43
CA ASP A 206 -25.30 10.00 57.41
C ASP A 206 -24.61 8.98 58.34
N ILE A 207 -23.27 9.06 58.42
CA ILE A 207 -22.48 8.22 59.33
C ILE A 207 -22.58 8.83 60.75
N PRO A 208 -23.00 8.07 61.78
CA PRO A 208 -23.14 8.59 63.13
C PRO A 208 -21.82 9.16 63.67
N SER A 209 -21.87 10.33 64.31
CA SER A 209 -20.69 11.05 64.84
C SER A 209 -19.86 10.29 65.88
N ARG A 210 -20.43 9.22 66.48
CA ARG A 210 -19.76 8.31 67.42
C ARG A 210 -18.95 7.20 66.75
N THR A 211 -18.88 7.17 65.43
CA THR A 211 -18.15 6.17 64.65
C THR A 211 -16.66 6.50 64.63
N PRO A 212 -15.75 5.56 64.95
CA PRO A 212 -14.30 5.77 64.85
C PRO A 212 -13.90 6.29 63.47
N GLU A 213 -12.91 7.19 63.42
CA GLU A 213 -12.47 7.83 62.18
C GLU A 213 -11.98 6.80 61.15
N GLU A 214 -11.23 5.79 61.59
CA GLU A 214 -10.74 4.70 60.74
C GLU A 214 -11.88 3.90 60.12
N TYR A 215 -12.89 3.55 60.92
CA TYR A 215 -14.08 2.84 60.44
C TYR A 215 -14.93 3.70 59.50
N THR A 216 -15.01 5.01 59.77
CA THR A 216 -15.66 5.99 58.90
C THR A 216 -14.95 6.09 57.55
N ALA A 217 -13.62 6.04 57.53
CA ALA A 217 -12.83 6.05 56.30
C ALA A 217 -13.10 4.79 55.46
N CYS A 218 -13.18 3.61 56.07
CA CYS A 218 -13.54 2.37 55.38
C CYS A 218 -14.93 2.44 54.74
N ILE A 219 -15.96 2.93 55.46
CA ILE A 219 -17.32 3.08 54.91
C ILE A 219 -17.29 4.01 53.68
N LYS A 220 -16.63 5.18 53.79
CA LYS A 220 -16.54 6.14 52.69
C LYS A 220 -15.78 5.60 51.49
N ALA A 221 -14.72 4.83 51.70
CA ALA A 221 -13.96 4.17 50.63
C ALA A 221 -14.83 3.15 49.88
N CYS A 222 -15.63 2.36 50.60
CA CYS A 222 -16.59 1.42 50.00
C CYS A 222 -17.70 2.12 49.21
N TRP A 223 -18.13 3.32 49.62
CA TRP A 223 -19.22 4.08 48.98
C TRP A 223 -18.81 4.99 47.83
N HIS A 224 -17.55 4.93 47.36
CA HIS A 224 -17.12 5.76 46.24
C HIS A 224 -17.99 5.51 44.99
N GLN A 225 -18.40 6.57 44.29
CA GLN A 225 -19.31 6.48 43.14
C GLN A 225 -18.73 5.67 41.98
N LYS A 226 -17.43 5.86 41.72
CA LYS A 226 -16.68 5.11 40.72
C LYS A 226 -16.20 3.76 41.29
N PRO A 227 -16.50 2.62 40.65
CA PRO A 227 -16.07 1.29 41.12
C PRO A 227 -14.54 1.14 41.22
N GLU A 228 -13.79 1.74 40.31
CA GLU A 228 -12.33 1.66 40.22
C GLU A 228 -11.60 2.32 41.42
N GLU A 229 -12.26 3.26 42.08
CA GLU A 229 -11.72 3.97 43.25
C GLU A 229 -12.10 3.28 44.57
N ARG A 230 -13.00 2.29 44.55
CA ARG A 230 -13.29 1.47 45.74
C ARG A 230 -12.14 0.49 45.98
N PRO A 231 -11.76 0.18 47.22
CA PRO A 231 -10.77 -0.86 47.52
C PRO A 231 -11.25 -2.24 47.04
N VAL A 232 -10.35 -3.20 46.79
CA VAL A 232 -10.80 -4.62 46.76
C VAL A 232 -11.05 -5.10 48.20
N ALA A 233 -11.79 -6.20 48.38
CA ALA A 233 -12.20 -6.66 49.71
C ALA A 233 -11.02 -6.80 50.70
N THR A 234 -9.85 -7.26 50.24
CA THR A 234 -8.61 -7.39 51.02
C THR A 234 -8.01 -6.07 51.50
N GLU A 235 -8.28 -4.97 50.79
CA GLU A 235 -7.66 -3.66 51.05
C GLU A 235 -8.49 -2.79 52.01
N ILE A 236 -9.73 -3.19 52.34
CA ILE A 236 -10.61 -2.44 53.26
C ILE A 236 -9.99 -2.36 54.66
N PHE A 237 -9.29 -3.43 55.07
CA PHE A 237 -8.58 -3.52 56.34
C PHE A 237 -7.14 -3.99 56.05
N PRO A 238 -6.18 -3.09 55.84
CA PRO A 238 -4.83 -3.44 55.35
C PRO A 238 -3.98 -4.27 56.32
N ASP A 239 -4.31 -4.32 57.63
CA ASP A 239 -3.65 -5.16 58.64
C ASP A 239 -4.14 -6.64 58.62
N ILE A 240 -4.54 -7.17 57.46
CA ILE A 240 -4.86 -8.60 57.29
C ILE A 240 -3.54 -9.38 57.10
N ASP A 241 -2.75 -9.48 58.17
CA ASP A 241 -1.60 -10.39 58.26
C ASP A 241 -2.03 -11.81 58.71
N GLU A 242 -3.16 -12.29 58.20
CA GLU A 242 -3.58 -13.69 58.31
C GLU A 242 -4.03 -14.22 56.93
N ILE A 243 -3.11 -14.16 55.97
CA ILE A 243 -3.02 -15.20 54.95
C ILE A 243 -1.62 -15.84 55.09
N SER A 244 -1.34 -16.38 56.28
CA SER A 244 -0.30 -17.40 56.38
C SER A 244 -0.88 -18.69 55.78
N GLN A 245 -0.33 -19.09 54.63
CA GLN A 245 -0.59 -20.36 53.96
C GLN A 245 -0.21 -21.61 54.78
N ASP A 246 -0.03 -21.52 56.10
CA ASP A 246 0.50 -22.60 56.95
C ASP A 246 -0.40 -23.00 58.14
N GLN A 247 -1.59 -22.42 58.33
CA GLN A 247 -2.52 -22.87 59.40
C GLN A 247 -3.85 -23.44 58.90
N ASP A 248 -4.32 -23.09 57.70
CA ASP A 248 -5.56 -23.67 57.12
C ASP A 248 -5.36 -25.10 56.60
N ILE A 249 -4.10 -25.56 56.47
CA ILE A 249 -3.78 -26.96 56.18
C ILE A 249 -4.03 -27.82 57.43
N ASP A 250 -3.72 -27.33 58.63
CA ASP A 250 -3.81 -28.12 59.86
C ASP A 250 -5.26 -28.40 60.31
N ASP A 251 -6.23 -27.51 60.04
CA ASP A 251 -7.65 -27.75 60.38
C ASP A 251 -8.37 -28.64 59.35
N LEU A 252 -8.01 -28.57 58.06
CA LEU A 252 -8.44 -29.53 57.04
C LEU A 252 -7.74 -30.88 57.20
N GLN A 253 -6.51 -30.89 57.71
CA GLN A 253 -5.76 -32.06 58.12
C GLN A 253 -6.37 -32.66 59.39
N ALA A 254 -6.86 -31.87 60.34
CA ALA A 254 -7.59 -32.37 61.52
C ALA A 254 -8.95 -33.01 61.15
N LEU A 255 -9.71 -32.42 60.23
CA LEU A 255 -10.99 -32.99 59.74
C LEU A 255 -10.76 -34.22 58.85
N GLY A 256 -9.70 -34.18 58.02
CA GLY A 256 -9.22 -35.30 57.22
C GLY A 256 -8.70 -36.45 58.08
N ASP A 257 -7.95 -36.15 59.15
CA ASP A 257 -7.40 -37.09 60.13
C ASP A 257 -8.49 -37.66 61.05
N GLU A 258 -9.58 -36.92 61.28
CA GLU A 258 -10.75 -37.42 62.02
C GLU A 258 -11.58 -38.40 61.16
N LEU A 259 -11.66 -38.17 59.85
CA LEU A 259 -12.24 -39.12 58.89
C LEU A 259 -11.32 -40.34 58.67
N ASP A 260 -10.00 -40.13 58.62
CA ASP A 260 -8.99 -41.19 58.52
C ASP A 260 -8.93 -42.04 59.80
N LYS A 261 -9.11 -41.45 60.99
CA LYS A 261 -9.32 -42.17 62.26
C LYS A 261 -10.61 -42.98 62.28
N LYS A 262 -11.69 -42.51 61.65
CA LYS A 262 -12.96 -43.26 61.52
C LYS A 262 -12.82 -44.44 60.56
N ILE A 263 -12.14 -44.27 59.44
CA ILE A 263 -11.82 -45.34 58.47
C ILE A 263 -10.87 -46.39 59.07
N GLN A 264 -9.98 -45.98 60.00
CA GLN A 264 -9.05 -46.88 60.69
C GLN A 264 -9.58 -47.47 62.03
N SER A 265 -10.79 -47.13 62.46
CA SER A 265 -11.34 -47.64 63.73
C SER A 265 -11.86 -49.09 63.59
N PRO A 266 -11.52 -50.03 64.49
CA PRO A 266 -11.98 -51.43 64.41
C PRO A 266 -13.49 -51.65 64.52
N GLU A 267 -14.26 -50.58 64.76
CA GLU A 267 -15.70 -50.62 65.00
C GLU A 267 -16.53 -50.11 63.80
N ALA A 268 -15.90 -49.46 62.81
CA ALA A 268 -16.58 -48.97 61.61
C ALA A 268 -16.85 -50.08 60.57
N PHE A 269 -16.02 -51.12 60.55
CA PHE A 269 -16.18 -52.30 59.71
C PHE A 269 -16.17 -53.53 60.62
N GLY A 270 -17.36 -54.06 60.91
CA GLY A 270 -17.49 -55.31 61.62
C GLY A 270 -16.92 -56.47 60.80
N ARG A 271 -15.66 -56.83 61.08
CA ARG A 271 -14.83 -57.99 60.62
C ARG A 271 -13.65 -57.56 59.74
N ASN A 272 -12.44 -58.01 60.13
CA ASN A 272 -11.23 -58.00 59.29
C ASN A 272 -11.48 -58.84 58.03
N ASP A 273 -11.91 -58.23 56.94
CA ASP A 273 -11.96 -58.86 55.62
C ASP A 273 -10.85 -58.26 54.76
N GLU A 274 -9.85 -59.06 54.39
CA GLU A 274 -8.68 -58.63 53.62
C GLU A 274 -9.05 -58.12 52.20
N SER A 275 -10.30 -58.30 51.76
CA SER A 275 -10.83 -57.83 50.47
C SER A 275 -11.07 -56.32 50.36
N GLU A 276 -10.97 -55.54 51.45
CA GLU A 276 -11.29 -54.11 51.44
C GLU A 276 -10.10 -53.19 51.09
N TYR A 277 -8.86 -53.71 51.12
CA TYR A 277 -7.64 -52.91 50.87
C TYR A 277 -7.54 -52.36 49.45
N SER A 278 -7.96 -53.11 48.43
CA SER A 278 -7.93 -52.66 47.03
C SER A 278 -8.95 -51.53 46.78
N THR A 279 -10.11 -51.59 47.43
CA THR A 279 -11.12 -50.53 47.39
C THR A 279 -10.63 -49.26 48.07
N LEU A 280 -9.95 -49.37 49.22
CA LEU A 280 -9.32 -48.23 49.89
C LEU A 280 -8.18 -47.62 49.06
N GLY A 281 -7.38 -48.47 48.39
CA GLY A 281 -6.38 -48.06 47.42
C GLY A 281 -6.98 -47.18 46.32
N GLY A 282 -8.08 -47.64 45.71
CA GLY A 282 -8.82 -46.90 44.67
C GLY A 282 -9.45 -45.60 45.18
N ILE A 283 -10.04 -45.61 46.37
CA ILE A 283 -10.60 -44.39 46.99
C ILE A 283 -9.55 -43.29 47.14
N TYR A 284 -8.34 -43.63 47.58
CA TYR A 284 -7.23 -42.68 47.68
C TYR A 284 -6.61 -42.36 46.31
N TYR A 285 -6.60 -43.31 45.37
CA TYR A 285 -6.10 -43.12 44.01
C TYR A 285 -6.95 -42.09 43.26
N ASP A 286 -8.27 -42.18 43.38
CA ASP A 286 -9.24 -41.34 42.66
C ASP A 286 -9.73 -40.13 43.47
N GLY A 287 -9.48 -40.10 44.78
CA GLY A 287 -9.96 -39.03 45.68
C GLY A 287 -11.47 -39.09 45.94
N LEU A 288 -12.03 -40.29 46.06
CA LEU A 288 -13.47 -40.51 46.21
C LEU A 288 -13.91 -40.34 47.68
N GLY A 289 -14.25 -39.11 48.06
CA GLY A 289 -14.68 -38.79 49.44
C GLY A 289 -13.54 -38.52 50.42
N VAL A 290 -12.29 -38.63 49.96
CA VAL A 290 -11.05 -38.22 50.63
C VAL A 290 -10.17 -37.45 49.64
N ARG A 291 -9.19 -36.66 50.11
CA ARG A 291 -8.27 -35.98 49.20
C ARG A 291 -7.44 -37.02 48.44
N LYS A 292 -7.33 -36.88 47.12
CA LYS A 292 -6.49 -37.71 46.25
C LYS A 292 -5.08 -37.79 46.84
N ASN A 293 -4.60 -39.00 47.10
CA ASN A 293 -3.31 -39.22 47.77
C ASN A 293 -2.67 -40.51 47.26
N TYR A 294 -1.83 -40.35 46.25
CA TYR A 294 -1.14 -41.49 45.63
C TYR A 294 -0.20 -42.23 46.57
N LYS A 295 0.39 -41.58 47.57
CA LYS A 295 1.23 -42.28 48.56
C LYS A 295 0.40 -43.22 49.45
N LYS A 296 -0.75 -42.74 49.96
CA LYS A 296 -1.67 -43.59 50.74
C LYS A 296 -2.32 -44.67 49.88
N SER A 297 -2.66 -44.34 48.63
CA SER A 297 -3.16 -45.33 47.66
C SER A 297 -2.15 -46.47 47.45
N MET A 298 -0.88 -46.12 47.24
CA MET A 298 0.22 -47.08 47.11
C MET A 298 0.35 -47.99 48.35
N GLU A 299 0.25 -47.43 49.56
CA GLU A 299 0.29 -48.22 50.79
C GLU A 299 -0.84 -49.25 50.88
N TRP A 300 -2.06 -48.87 50.49
CA TRP A 300 -3.22 -49.76 50.50
C TRP A 300 -3.17 -50.81 49.40
N TYR A 301 -2.77 -50.43 48.18
CA TYR A 301 -2.56 -51.40 47.11
C TYR A 301 -1.42 -52.38 47.44
N LEU A 302 -0.32 -51.93 48.06
CA LEU A 302 0.74 -52.83 48.51
C LEU A 302 0.22 -53.82 49.55
N LYS A 303 -0.63 -53.39 50.50
CA LYS A 303 -1.30 -54.29 51.45
C LYS A 303 -2.23 -55.28 50.76
N ALA A 304 -3.04 -54.84 49.80
CA ALA A 304 -3.91 -55.70 49.00
C ALA A 304 -3.12 -56.74 48.19
N SER A 305 -1.98 -56.33 47.61
CA SER A 305 -1.11 -57.22 46.84
C SER A 305 -0.51 -58.35 47.68
N ASN A 306 -0.24 -58.12 48.97
CA ASN A 306 0.27 -59.16 49.88
C ASN A 306 -0.77 -60.26 50.16
N SER A 307 -2.07 -59.95 50.01
CA SER A 307 -3.16 -60.93 50.08
C SER A 307 -3.47 -61.58 48.72
N GLY A 308 -2.69 -61.28 47.68
CA GLY A 308 -2.83 -61.88 46.35
C GLY A 308 -3.82 -61.17 45.42
N ASP A 309 -4.26 -59.95 45.72
CA ASP A 309 -5.16 -59.18 44.85
C ASP A 309 -4.46 -58.76 43.55
N SER A 310 -4.87 -59.34 42.44
CA SER A 310 -4.27 -59.14 41.13
C SER A 310 -4.53 -57.73 40.56
N ASN A 311 -5.69 -57.13 40.84
CA ASN A 311 -6.02 -55.77 40.38
C ASN A 311 -5.15 -54.74 41.11
N ALA A 312 -4.91 -54.94 42.41
CA ALA A 312 -4.00 -54.08 43.17
C ALA A 312 -2.57 -54.15 42.63
N MET A 313 -2.11 -55.33 42.19
CA MET A 313 -0.80 -55.49 41.54
C MET A 313 -0.73 -54.75 40.20
N ASP A 314 -1.79 -54.77 39.40
CA ASP A 314 -1.88 -54.01 38.14
C ASP A 314 -1.84 -52.50 38.40
N TYR A 315 -2.64 -51.98 39.34
CA TYR A 315 -2.60 -50.57 39.74
C TYR A 315 -1.24 -50.12 40.29
N ILE A 316 -0.53 -50.98 41.05
CA ILE A 316 0.84 -50.68 41.47
C ILE A 316 1.77 -50.56 40.25
N GLY A 317 1.59 -51.43 39.25
CA GLY A 317 2.30 -51.34 37.98
C GLY A 317 2.05 -50.00 37.28
N GLU A 318 0.80 -49.56 37.21
CA GLU A 318 0.44 -48.24 36.66
C GLU A 318 1.06 -47.09 37.44
N MET A 319 1.06 -47.17 38.77
CA MET A 319 1.65 -46.14 39.63
C MET A 319 3.14 -45.99 39.40
N TYR A 320 3.88 -47.08 39.18
CA TYR A 320 5.29 -47.01 38.79
C TYR A 320 5.49 -46.53 37.35
N ARG A 321 4.61 -46.91 36.42
CA ARG A 321 4.66 -46.44 35.02
C ARG A 321 4.47 -44.92 34.93
N ASP A 322 3.57 -44.37 35.74
CA ASP A 322 3.14 -42.97 35.65
C ASP A 322 3.82 -42.08 36.72
N GLY A 323 4.57 -42.67 37.66
CA GLY A 323 5.21 -41.93 38.76
C GLY A 323 4.20 -41.39 39.80
N HIS A 324 3.05 -42.05 39.94
CA HIS A 324 2.02 -41.64 40.89
C HIS A 324 2.39 -42.10 42.31
N GLY A 325 2.83 -41.16 43.14
CA GLY A 325 3.18 -41.44 44.56
C GLY A 325 4.53 -42.12 44.77
N VAL A 326 5.21 -42.49 43.68
CA VAL A 326 6.55 -43.08 43.61
C VAL A 326 7.33 -42.46 42.45
N GLU A 327 8.66 -42.60 42.43
CA GLU A 327 9.45 -42.23 41.25
C GLU A 327 9.08 -43.14 40.07
N GLN A 328 8.97 -42.56 38.88
CA GLN A 328 8.64 -43.30 37.67
C GLN A 328 9.71 -44.37 37.38
N ASP A 329 9.27 -45.62 37.24
CA ASP A 329 10.15 -46.77 37.10
C ASP A 329 9.46 -47.85 36.24
N TYR A 330 9.72 -47.82 34.93
CA TYR A 330 9.15 -48.79 34.00
C TYR A 330 9.59 -50.23 34.27
N THR A 331 10.79 -50.45 34.83
CA THR A 331 11.25 -51.81 35.15
C THR A 331 10.42 -52.39 36.30
N LYS A 332 10.15 -51.60 37.35
CA LYS A 332 9.24 -52.03 38.43
C LYS A 332 7.80 -52.17 37.95
N ALA A 333 7.32 -51.30 37.06
CA ALA A 333 6.00 -51.45 36.46
C ALA A 333 5.85 -52.82 35.78
N MET A 334 6.83 -53.20 34.96
CA MET A 334 6.89 -54.51 34.29
C MET A 334 6.88 -55.68 35.29
N GLU A 335 7.66 -55.60 36.37
CA GLU A 335 7.67 -56.63 37.43
C GLU A 335 6.30 -56.80 38.10
N TRP A 336 5.60 -55.69 38.36
CA TRP A 336 4.28 -55.73 38.99
C TRP A 336 3.19 -56.22 38.04
N TYR A 337 3.23 -55.85 36.76
CA TYR A 337 2.33 -56.41 35.75
C TYR A 337 2.53 -57.92 35.58
N LEU A 338 3.78 -58.41 35.58
CA LEU A 338 4.03 -59.86 35.54
C LEU A 338 3.48 -60.57 36.77
N LYS A 339 3.61 -59.98 37.97
CA LYS A 339 3.00 -60.51 39.19
C LYS A 339 1.46 -60.52 39.13
N ALA A 340 0.86 -59.47 38.57
CA ALA A 340 -0.59 -59.40 38.36
C ALA A 340 -1.08 -60.51 37.41
N ILE A 341 -0.33 -60.79 36.34
CA ILE A 341 -0.61 -61.88 35.40
C ILE A 341 -0.50 -63.25 36.08
N ASP A 342 0.55 -63.48 36.87
CA ASP A 342 0.72 -64.72 37.64
C ASP A 342 -0.40 -64.91 38.68
N ALA A 343 -0.97 -63.82 39.18
CA ALA A 343 -2.14 -63.79 40.06
C ALA A 343 -3.50 -63.89 39.32
N GLY A 344 -3.49 -63.94 37.98
CA GLY A 344 -4.68 -64.17 37.15
C GLY A 344 -5.31 -62.92 36.52
N ASP A 345 -4.68 -61.75 36.56
CA ASP A 345 -5.17 -60.55 35.88
C ASP A 345 -4.70 -60.49 34.42
N SER A 346 -5.64 -60.73 33.51
CA SER A 346 -5.42 -60.65 32.07
C SER A 346 -5.26 -59.20 31.56
N ASN A 347 -5.69 -58.17 32.30
CA ASN A 347 -5.55 -56.77 31.88
C ASN A 347 -4.10 -56.29 31.91
N ALA A 348 -3.32 -56.79 32.87
CA ALA A 348 -1.88 -56.53 32.95
C ALA A 348 -1.12 -56.99 31.69
N MET A 349 -1.62 -57.99 30.94
CA MET A 349 -1.05 -58.37 29.64
C MET A 349 -1.15 -57.26 28.59
N VAL A 350 -2.20 -56.43 28.66
CA VAL A 350 -2.39 -55.27 27.77
C VAL A 350 -1.33 -54.21 28.06
N ASN A 351 -1.10 -53.92 29.34
CA ASN A 351 -0.10 -52.96 29.81
C ASN A 351 1.31 -53.38 29.35
N ILE A 352 1.66 -54.67 29.45
CA ILE A 352 2.93 -55.19 28.92
C ILE A 352 3.02 -55.05 27.40
N GLY A 353 1.94 -55.34 26.67
CA GLY A 353 1.87 -55.16 25.22
C GLY A 353 2.20 -53.72 24.81
N GLU A 354 1.60 -52.74 25.50
CA GLU A 354 1.87 -51.31 25.28
C GLU A 354 3.28 -50.89 25.70
N MET A 355 3.86 -51.50 26.74
CA MET A 355 5.26 -51.24 27.11
C MET A 355 6.24 -51.69 26.02
N TYR A 356 6.03 -52.86 25.40
CA TYR A 356 6.83 -53.29 24.24
C TYR A 356 6.57 -52.44 23.00
N ARG A 357 5.33 -52.00 22.78
CA ARG A 357 4.96 -51.16 21.64
C ARG A 357 5.63 -49.78 21.71
N ASN A 358 5.76 -49.23 22.90
CA ASN A 358 6.31 -47.89 23.13
C ASN A 358 7.79 -47.89 23.54
N GLY A 359 8.38 -49.06 23.84
CA GLY A 359 9.76 -49.17 24.32
C GLY A 359 9.97 -48.65 25.75
N HIS A 360 8.93 -48.71 26.58
CA HIS A 360 8.99 -48.26 27.97
C HIS A 360 9.57 -49.36 28.87
N GLY A 361 10.80 -49.17 29.38
CA GLY A 361 11.49 -50.14 30.25
C GLY A 361 12.05 -51.38 29.54
N VAL A 362 11.81 -51.50 28.23
CA VAL A 362 12.29 -52.57 27.33
C VAL A 362 12.59 -51.98 25.95
N GLU A 363 13.41 -52.63 25.13
CA GLU A 363 13.58 -52.24 23.73
C GLU A 363 12.25 -52.35 22.98
N GLN A 364 11.93 -51.35 22.17
CA GLN A 364 10.69 -51.32 21.38
C GLN A 364 10.63 -52.54 20.46
N ASP A 365 9.57 -53.32 20.59
CA ASP A 365 9.40 -54.58 19.88
C ASP A 365 7.91 -54.81 19.57
N TYR A 366 7.50 -54.38 18.37
CA TYR A 366 6.13 -54.54 17.91
C TYR A 366 5.70 -56.00 17.75
N ILE A 367 6.64 -56.93 17.53
CA ILE A 367 6.30 -58.36 17.40
C ILE A 367 5.92 -58.90 18.79
N LYS A 368 6.71 -58.60 19.82
CA LYS A 368 6.38 -58.99 21.20
C LYS A 368 5.14 -58.27 21.73
N ALA A 369 4.94 -56.99 21.39
CA ALA A 369 3.72 -56.27 21.74
C ALA A 369 2.48 -57.00 21.22
N LYS A 370 2.51 -57.42 19.94
CA LYS A 370 1.44 -58.19 19.32
C LYS A 370 1.25 -59.55 20.00
N GLU A 371 2.32 -60.26 20.34
CA GLU A 371 2.22 -61.55 21.03
C GLU A 371 1.51 -61.43 22.38
N TRP A 372 1.80 -60.37 23.15
CA TRP A 372 1.12 -60.10 24.42
C TRP A 372 -0.34 -59.70 24.23
N HIS A 373 -0.66 -58.86 23.24
CA HIS A 373 -2.05 -58.55 22.90
C HIS A 373 -2.83 -59.77 22.40
N LEU A 374 -2.19 -60.69 21.66
CA LEU A 374 -2.83 -61.95 21.24
C LEU A 374 -3.15 -62.83 22.45
N LYS A 375 -2.21 -62.97 23.40
CA LYS A 375 -2.46 -63.71 24.66
C LYS A 375 -3.59 -63.09 25.48
N ALA A 376 -3.63 -61.76 25.59
CA ALA A 376 -4.69 -61.03 26.27
C ALA A 376 -6.05 -61.17 25.56
N SER A 377 -6.04 -61.16 24.22
CA SER A 377 -7.23 -61.40 23.38
C SER A 377 -7.76 -62.82 23.55
N ASP A 378 -6.88 -63.83 23.61
CA ASP A 378 -7.27 -65.22 23.87
C ASP A 378 -7.87 -65.41 25.28
N ALA A 379 -7.46 -64.55 26.23
CA ALA A 379 -8.05 -64.43 27.56
C ALA A 379 -9.35 -63.57 27.61
N GLY A 380 -9.81 -63.05 26.47
CA GLY A 380 -11.08 -62.32 26.34
C GLY A 380 -11.00 -60.81 26.56
N VAL A 381 -9.81 -60.20 26.63
CA VAL A 381 -9.65 -58.76 26.88
C VAL A 381 -9.87 -57.94 25.60
N LEU A 382 -10.98 -57.19 25.55
CA LEU A 382 -11.44 -56.44 24.38
C LEU A 382 -10.44 -55.35 23.91
N THR A 383 -9.82 -54.65 24.86
CA THR A 383 -8.82 -53.61 24.57
C THR A 383 -7.65 -54.14 23.76
N SER A 384 -7.25 -55.41 23.95
CA SER A 384 -6.21 -56.02 23.13
C SER A 384 -6.67 -56.36 21.71
N MET A 385 -7.92 -56.77 21.51
CA MET A 385 -8.47 -56.95 20.15
C MET A 385 -8.46 -55.64 19.37
N PHE A 386 -8.83 -54.54 20.04
CA PHE A 386 -8.72 -53.18 19.49
C PHE A 386 -7.26 -52.82 19.15
N ASN A 387 -6.32 -53.01 20.09
CA ASN A 387 -4.90 -52.69 19.85
C ASN A 387 -4.30 -53.50 18.70
N ILE A 388 -4.66 -54.79 18.56
CA ILE A 388 -4.25 -55.59 17.40
C ILE A 388 -4.78 -54.98 16.09
N GLY A 389 -6.01 -54.49 16.08
CA GLY A 389 -6.58 -53.75 14.95
C GLY A 389 -5.75 -52.50 14.60
N VAL A 390 -5.35 -51.72 15.61
CA VAL A 390 -4.47 -50.54 15.43
C VAL A 390 -3.12 -50.94 14.84
N MET A 391 -2.52 -52.03 15.33
CA MET A 391 -1.24 -52.53 14.82
C MET A 391 -1.32 -52.94 13.34
N TYR A 392 -2.40 -53.59 12.90
CA TYR A 392 -2.62 -53.87 11.46
C TYR A 392 -2.87 -52.61 10.63
N CYS A 393 -3.57 -51.62 11.20
CA CYS A 393 -3.83 -50.33 10.56
C CYS A 393 -2.53 -49.55 10.30
N ASN A 394 -1.59 -49.61 11.25
CA ASN A 394 -0.32 -48.88 11.19
C ASN A 394 0.84 -49.68 10.59
N GLY A 395 0.70 -51.01 10.43
CA GLY A 395 1.80 -51.89 10.02
C GLY A 395 2.85 -52.11 11.12
N GLU A 396 2.44 -52.07 12.38
CA GLU A 396 3.31 -52.25 13.53
C GLU A 396 3.52 -53.75 13.81
N GLY A 397 4.72 -54.28 13.54
CA GLY A 397 5.03 -55.70 13.73
C GLY A 397 4.35 -56.65 12.73
N VAL A 398 3.66 -56.08 11.73
CA VAL A 398 2.97 -56.77 10.62
C VAL A 398 2.99 -55.91 9.37
N GLN A 399 2.78 -56.50 8.19
CA GLN A 399 2.48 -55.71 7.01
C GLN A 399 1.15 -54.97 7.21
N GLN A 400 1.11 -53.68 6.89
CA GLN A 400 -0.11 -52.87 6.97
C GLN A 400 -1.24 -53.51 6.16
N ASP A 401 -2.37 -53.72 6.82
CA ASP A 401 -3.50 -54.47 6.27
C ASP A 401 -4.81 -53.94 6.88
N TYR A 402 -5.43 -52.98 6.18
CA TYR A 402 -6.69 -52.38 6.62
C TYR A 402 -7.84 -53.39 6.68
N ALA A 403 -7.84 -54.42 5.83
CA ALA A 403 -8.90 -55.43 5.87
C ALA A 403 -8.83 -56.25 7.17
N LYS A 404 -7.63 -56.65 7.60
CA LYS A 404 -7.44 -57.31 8.89
C LYS A 404 -7.70 -56.39 10.08
N ALA A 405 -7.32 -55.11 9.99
CA ALA A 405 -7.66 -54.13 11.02
C ALA A 405 -9.17 -54.06 11.25
N MET A 406 -9.95 -54.01 10.17
CA MET A 406 -11.41 -54.03 10.19
C MET A 406 -11.96 -55.31 10.86
N GLU A 407 -11.42 -56.49 10.54
CA GLU A 407 -11.83 -57.74 11.17
C GLU A 407 -11.62 -57.72 12.70
N TRP A 408 -10.49 -57.18 13.16
CA TRP A 408 -10.18 -57.09 14.59
C TRP A 408 -11.03 -56.05 15.31
N TYR A 409 -11.31 -54.90 14.68
CA TYR A 409 -12.24 -53.93 15.25
C TYR A 409 -13.67 -54.48 15.33
N LEU A 410 -14.14 -55.21 14.31
CA LEU A 410 -15.44 -55.87 14.35
C LEU A 410 -15.53 -56.87 15.51
N LYS A 411 -14.48 -57.69 15.72
CA LYS A 411 -14.38 -58.60 16.87
C LYS A 411 -14.42 -57.85 18.21
N ALA A 412 -13.68 -56.75 18.32
CA ALA A 412 -13.68 -55.91 19.52
C ALA A 412 -15.05 -55.26 19.79
N SER A 413 -15.85 -55.02 18.74
CA SER A 413 -17.19 -54.41 18.81
C SER A 413 -18.36 -55.38 19.06
N ASP A 414 -18.15 -56.70 18.97
CA ASP A 414 -19.22 -57.73 19.00
C ASP A 414 -19.58 -58.24 20.42
N ALA A 415 -18.90 -57.78 21.48
CA ALA A 415 -19.19 -58.14 22.86
C ALA A 415 -20.22 -57.19 23.49
N GLY A 416 -21.46 -57.66 23.68
CA GLY A 416 -22.59 -56.85 24.15
C GLY A 416 -22.35 -56.04 25.44
N TYR A 417 -22.83 -54.79 25.45
CA TYR A 417 -22.93 -53.86 26.60
C TYR A 417 -21.74 -53.86 27.59
N SER A 418 -20.51 -54.00 27.10
CA SER A 418 -19.32 -53.75 27.93
C SER A 418 -19.09 -52.24 28.09
N ARG A 419 -18.67 -51.80 29.28
CA ARG A 419 -18.18 -50.44 29.55
C ARG A 419 -16.67 -50.27 29.25
N ASP A 420 -16.02 -51.28 28.67
CA ASP A 420 -14.60 -51.21 28.31
C ASP A 420 -14.31 -50.15 27.26
N ALA A 421 -13.24 -49.38 27.47
CA ALA A 421 -12.79 -48.34 26.55
C ALA A 421 -12.45 -48.87 25.15
N GLY A 422 -12.02 -50.14 25.04
CA GLY A 422 -11.74 -50.79 23.75
C GLY A 422 -12.98 -51.06 22.89
N TYR A 423 -14.16 -51.16 23.50
CA TYR A 423 -15.42 -51.48 22.81
C TYR A 423 -15.91 -50.31 21.96
N SER A 424 -16.01 -49.11 22.53
CA SER A 424 -16.50 -47.92 21.80
C SER A 424 -15.46 -47.37 20.83
N SER A 425 -14.17 -47.42 21.18
CA SER A 425 -13.06 -46.99 20.31
C SER A 425 -12.99 -47.81 19.01
N ALA A 426 -13.26 -49.12 19.08
CA ALA A 426 -13.34 -49.97 17.89
C ALA A 426 -14.49 -49.54 16.95
N MET A 427 -15.66 -49.19 17.50
CA MET A 427 -16.79 -48.70 16.70
C MET A 427 -16.48 -47.37 16.00
N VAL A 428 -15.77 -46.45 16.69
CA VAL A 428 -15.31 -45.18 16.09
C VAL A 428 -14.36 -45.46 14.93
N ASN A 429 -13.35 -46.31 15.12
CA ASN A 429 -12.40 -46.64 14.05
C ASN A 429 -13.06 -47.35 12.87
N ILE A 430 -14.06 -48.21 13.10
CA ILE A 430 -14.86 -48.80 12.02
C ILE A 430 -15.58 -47.70 11.21
N GLY A 431 -16.18 -46.72 11.89
CA GLY A 431 -16.80 -45.56 11.26
C GLY A 431 -15.81 -44.76 10.42
N GLU A 432 -14.60 -44.53 10.92
CA GLU A 432 -13.53 -43.81 10.20
C GLU A 432 -13.05 -44.57 8.96
N MET A 433 -12.97 -45.89 9.03
CA MET A 433 -12.59 -46.74 7.90
C MET A 433 -13.61 -46.69 6.77
N TYR A 434 -14.92 -46.73 7.09
CA TYR A 434 -15.97 -46.49 6.10
C TYR A 434 -15.96 -45.05 5.56
N CYS A 435 -15.70 -44.06 6.41
CA CYS A 435 -15.69 -42.66 5.99
C CYS A 435 -14.56 -42.35 4.98
N ASN A 436 -13.41 -43.03 5.14
CA ASN A 436 -12.22 -42.80 4.32
C ASN A 436 -11.97 -43.87 3.24
N GLY A 437 -12.80 -44.93 3.18
CA GLY A 437 -12.61 -46.04 2.24
C GLY A 437 -11.35 -46.88 2.50
N LYS A 438 -10.95 -47.03 3.77
CA LYS A 438 -9.74 -47.79 4.15
C LYS A 438 -10.10 -49.24 4.48
N GLY A 439 -9.67 -50.18 3.64
CA GLY A 439 -9.96 -51.63 3.81
C GLY A 439 -11.38 -52.06 3.44
N VAL A 440 -12.26 -51.09 3.15
CA VAL A 440 -13.64 -51.24 2.69
C VAL A 440 -13.96 -50.13 1.68
N GLU A 441 -15.00 -50.29 0.86
CA GLU A 441 -15.47 -49.21 -0.01
C GLU A 441 -15.97 -48.02 0.82
N GLN A 442 -15.69 -46.80 0.36
CA GLN A 442 -16.09 -45.59 1.06
C GLN A 442 -17.61 -45.49 1.14
N ASP A 443 -18.14 -45.36 2.35
CA ASP A 443 -19.58 -45.35 2.61
C ASP A 443 -19.88 -44.47 3.83
N HIS A 444 -20.22 -43.20 3.58
CA HIS A 444 -20.52 -42.24 4.65
C HIS A 444 -21.79 -42.60 5.43
N THR A 445 -22.74 -43.32 4.82
CA THR A 445 -23.97 -43.74 5.51
C THR A 445 -23.64 -44.81 6.57
N LYS A 446 -22.84 -45.81 6.20
CA LYS A 446 -22.36 -46.80 7.18
C LYS A 446 -21.47 -46.20 8.25
N ALA A 447 -20.62 -45.22 7.90
CA ALA A 447 -19.83 -44.51 8.88
C ALA A 447 -20.71 -43.83 9.95
N MET A 448 -21.76 -43.13 9.52
CA MET A 448 -22.75 -42.50 10.40
C MET A 448 -23.46 -43.52 11.30
N GLU A 449 -23.85 -44.70 10.78
CA GLU A 449 -24.45 -45.76 11.58
C GLU A 449 -23.54 -46.25 12.70
N TRP A 450 -22.25 -46.44 12.42
CA TRP A 450 -21.28 -46.88 13.42
C TRP A 450 -20.97 -45.80 14.46
N TYR A 451 -20.87 -44.53 14.07
CA TYR A 451 -20.74 -43.45 15.04
C TYR A 451 -21.99 -43.32 15.91
N LEU A 452 -23.20 -43.49 15.35
CA LEU A 452 -24.44 -43.48 16.14
C LEU A 452 -24.45 -44.63 17.16
N LYS A 453 -24.02 -45.83 16.78
CA LYS A 453 -23.86 -46.97 17.71
C LYS A 453 -22.90 -46.64 18.86
N ALA A 454 -21.73 -46.07 18.55
CA ALA A 454 -20.75 -45.64 19.56
C ALA A 454 -21.30 -44.51 20.46
N SER A 455 -22.06 -43.56 19.90
CA SER A 455 -22.66 -42.46 20.67
C SER A 455 -23.72 -42.94 21.67
N ASN A 456 -24.41 -44.05 21.40
CA ASN A 456 -25.40 -44.63 22.33
C ASN A 456 -24.77 -45.14 23.63
N VAL A 457 -23.50 -45.53 23.60
CA VAL A 457 -22.72 -45.87 24.80
C VAL A 457 -21.95 -44.67 25.38
N ARG A 458 -22.32 -43.46 24.97
CA ARG A 458 -21.76 -42.16 25.40
C ARG A 458 -20.31 -41.91 24.99
N ASP A 459 -19.86 -42.53 23.89
CA ASP A 459 -18.54 -42.22 23.33
C ASP A 459 -18.52 -40.79 22.76
N SER A 460 -17.66 -39.95 23.32
CA SER A 460 -17.63 -38.53 23.00
C SER A 460 -16.91 -38.22 21.69
N ASN A 461 -15.98 -39.08 21.24
CA ASN A 461 -15.32 -38.94 19.94
C ASN A 461 -16.27 -39.27 18.80
N ALA A 462 -17.11 -40.30 18.98
CA ALA A 462 -18.19 -40.61 18.04
C ALA A 462 -19.16 -39.44 17.86
N MET A 463 -19.55 -38.78 18.97
CA MET A 463 -20.42 -37.60 18.92
C MET A 463 -19.79 -36.42 18.16
N VAL A 464 -18.48 -36.19 18.31
CA VAL A 464 -17.76 -35.20 17.50
C VAL A 464 -17.77 -35.57 16.03
N ASN A 465 -17.45 -36.82 15.69
CA ASN A 465 -17.43 -37.27 14.30
C ASN A 465 -18.83 -37.16 13.66
N ILE A 466 -19.92 -37.44 14.40
CA ILE A 466 -21.29 -37.18 13.93
C ILE A 466 -21.51 -35.68 13.64
N GLY A 467 -21.06 -34.81 14.55
CA GLY A 467 -21.12 -33.36 14.34
C GLY A 467 -20.39 -32.92 13.08
N GLU A 468 -19.22 -33.51 12.80
CA GLU A 468 -18.45 -33.24 11.57
C GLU A 468 -19.16 -33.74 10.32
N MET A 469 -19.82 -34.90 10.39
CA MET A 469 -20.62 -35.42 9.27
C MET A 469 -21.79 -34.51 8.91
N TYR A 470 -22.49 -33.95 9.91
CA TYR A 470 -23.54 -32.94 9.68
C TYR A 470 -22.96 -31.61 9.18
N ARG A 471 -21.82 -31.17 9.71
CA ARG A 471 -21.14 -29.93 9.27
C ARG A 471 -20.73 -30.00 7.80
N ASP A 472 -20.24 -31.16 7.37
CA ASP A 472 -19.68 -31.34 6.02
C ASP A 472 -20.71 -31.94 5.02
N GLY A 473 -21.89 -32.35 5.48
CA GLY A 473 -22.90 -32.99 4.64
C GLY A 473 -22.49 -34.38 4.13
N ARG A 474 -21.69 -35.13 4.91
CA ARG A 474 -21.21 -36.47 4.53
C ARG A 474 -22.17 -37.54 5.02
N GLY A 475 -22.82 -38.28 4.11
CA GLY A 475 -23.77 -39.34 4.46
C GLY A 475 -25.12 -38.85 5.01
N VAL A 476 -25.26 -37.54 5.21
CA VAL A 476 -26.46 -36.82 5.65
C VAL A 476 -26.50 -35.44 4.97
N GLU A 477 -27.67 -34.80 4.92
CA GLU A 477 -27.76 -33.40 4.46
C GLU A 477 -26.98 -32.48 5.40
N GLN A 478 -26.28 -31.49 4.84
CA GLN A 478 -25.50 -30.53 5.61
C GLN A 478 -26.42 -29.73 6.55
N ASP A 479 -26.10 -29.75 7.84
CA ASP A 479 -26.92 -29.13 8.88
C ASP A 479 -26.03 -28.65 10.04
N TYR A 480 -25.68 -27.37 10.01
CA TYR A 480 -24.84 -26.77 11.05
C TYR A 480 -25.50 -26.72 12.43
N THR A 481 -26.83 -26.66 12.50
CA THR A 481 -27.57 -26.64 13.77
C THR A 481 -27.47 -28.01 14.44
N LYS A 482 -27.69 -29.10 13.68
CA LYS A 482 -27.47 -30.46 14.19
C LYS A 482 -26.01 -30.73 14.53
N ALA A 483 -25.07 -30.21 13.74
CA ALA A 483 -23.65 -30.31 14.07
C ALA A 483 -23.35 -29.70 15.45
N LEU A 484 -23.87 -28.50 15.71
CA LEU A 484 -23.73 -27.84 17.01
C LEU A 484 -24.39 -28.64 18.15
N GLU A 485 -25.58 -29.20 17.95
CA GLU A 485 -26.24 -30.06 18.96
C GLU A 485 -25.37 -31.26 19.34
N TRP A 486 -24.74 -31.91 18.36
CA TRP A 486 -23.85 -33.04 18.61
C TRP A 486 -22.54 -32.63 19.27
N TYR A 487 -21.96 -31.48 18.91
CA TYR A 487 -20.80 -30.96 19.61
C TYR A 487 -21.12 -30.58 21.07
N LEU A 488 -22.31 -30.02 21.35
CA LEU A 488 -22.75 -29.75 22.72
C LEU A 488 -22.87 -31.04 23.53
N LYS A 489 -23.49 -32.09 22.96
CA LYS A 489 -23.55 -33.43 23.60
C LYS A 489 -22.16 -34.00 23.87
N ALA A 490 -21.24 -33.87 22.92
CA ALA A 490 -19.86 -34.32 23.07
C ALA A 490 -19.11 -33.53 24.16
N SER A 491 -19.32 -32.21 24.22
CA SER A 491 -18.76 -31.33 25.26
C SER A 491 -19.31 -31.68 26.65
N ASP A 492 -20.61 -31.98 26.78
CA ASP A 492 -21.22 -32.43 28.04
C ASP A 492 -20.67 -33.80 28.48
N ALA A 493 -20.26 -34.64 27.52
CA ALA A 493 -19.53 -35.87 27.76
C ALA A 493 -18.01 -35.65 28.02
N GLY A 494 -17.56 -34.40 28.15
CA GLY A 494 -16.19 -34.04 28.52
C GLY A 494 -15.22 -33.85 27.34
N ASN A 495 -15.67 -33.95 26.09
CA ASN A 495 -14.78 -33.84 24.92
C ASN A 495 -14.30 -32.40 24.70
N SER A 496 -13.00 -32.20 24.75
CA SER A 496 -12.35 -30.89 24.58
C SER A 496 -12.30 -30.42 23.13
N ARG A 497 -12.10 -31.34 22.16
CA ARG A 497 -12.19 -31.06 20.71
C ARG A 497 -13.59 -30.55 20.31
N ALA A 498 -14.64 -31.07 20.94
CA ALA A 498 -16.00 -30.57 20.75
C ALA A 498 -16.16 -29.09 21.16
N LYS A 499 -15.54 -28.68 22.27
CA LYS A 499 -15.54 -27.28 22.73
C LYS A 499 -14.85 -26.34 21.74
N VAL A 500 -13.76 -26.78 21.11
CA VAL A 500 -13.09 -26.05 20.02
C VAL A 500 -14.03 -25.87 18.84
N ASN A 501 -14.67 -26.96 18.38
CA ASN A 501 -15.62 -26.91 17.26
C ASN A 501 -16.81 -25.98 17.57
N ILE A 502 -17.35 -25.98 18.79
CA ILE A 502 -18.39 -25.04 19.21
C ILE A 502 -17.90 -23.58 19.11
N GLY A 503 -16.68 -23.32 19.59
CA GLY A 503 -16.05 -21.99 19.48
C GLY A 503 -15.95 -21.51 18.04
N GLU A 504 -15.55 -22.40 17.11
CA GLU A 504 -15.47 -22.07 15.69
C GLU A 504 -16.84 -21.82 15.05
N MET A 505 -17.87 -22.56 15.46
CA MET A 505 -19.24 -22.36 14.99
C MET A 505 -19.75 -20.96 15.37
N TYR A 506 -19.49 -20.51 16.60
CA TYR A 506 -19.80 -19.13 17.03
C TYR A 506 -18.92 -18.09 16.35
N ARG A 507 -17.62 -18.35 16.16
CA ARG A 507 -16.70 -17.41 15.50
C ARG A 507 -17.10 -17.16 14.05
N ASN A 508 -17.59 -18.18 13.36
CA ASN A 508 -17.92 -18.13 11.94
C ASN A 508 -19.42 -17.93 11.67
N GLY A 509 -20.27 -17.90 12.69
CA GLY A 509 -21.73 -17.79 12.54
C GLY A 509 -22.38 -18.97 11.80
N ARG A 510 -21.86 -20.19 11.99
CA ARG A 510 -22.37 -21.40 11.32
C ARG A 510 -23.33 -22.13 12.25
N GLY A 511 -24.60 -22.24 11.87
CA GLY A 511 -25.65 -22.88 12.70
C GLY A 511 -26.12 -22.06 13.91
N VAL A 512 -25.48 -20.92 14.15
CA VAL A 512 -25.79 -19.92 15.19
C VAL A 512 -25.42 -18.53 14.66
N GLU A 513 -25.97 -17.48 15.29
CA GLU A 513 -25.52 -16.11 15.04
C GLU A 513 -24.04 -15.95 15.43
N GLN A 514 -23.28 -15.21 14.61
CA GLN A 514 -21.87 -14.97 14.85
C GLN A 514 -21.67 -14.20 16.16
N ASP A 515 -20.86 -14.76 17.05
CA ASP A 515 -20.64 -14.21 18.39
C ASP A 515 -19.22 -14.50 18.86
N TYR A 516 -18.32 -13.54 18.66
CA TYR A 516 -16.92 -13.66 19.04
C TYR A 516 -16.72 -13.78 20.56
N VAL A 517 -17.60 -13.20 21.37
CA VAL A 517 -17.47 -13.30 22.84
C VAL A 517 -17.80 -14.72 23.30
N LYS A 518 -18.85 -15.34 22.74
CA LYS A 518 -19.16 -16.76 23.00
C LYS A 518 -18.08 -17.68 22.45
N ALA A 519 -17.53 -17.39 21.26
CA ALA A 519 -16.41 -18.15 20.70
C ALA A 519 -15.20 -18.14 21.65
N MET A 520 -14.79 -16.96 22.13
CA MET A 520 -13.70 -16.79 23.10
C MET A 520 -13.95 -17.60 24.38
N LYS A 521 -15.17 -17.57 24.92
CA LYS A 521 -15.54 -18.36 26.11
C LYS A 521 -15.39 -19.87 25.88
N TRP A 522 -15.81 -20.38 24.73
CA TRP A 522 -15.67 -21.80 24.40
C TRP A 522 -14.21 -22.19 24.17
N PHE A 523 -13.42 -21.32 23.54
CA PHE A 523 -12.00 -21.55 23.39
C PHE A 523 -11.25 -21.55 24.74
N LEU A 524 -11.57 -20.63 25.66
CA LEU A 524 -10.98 -20.65 27.00
C LEU A 524 -11.30 -21.96 27.74
N LYS A 525 -12.57 -22.42 27.69
CA LYS A 525 -12.98 -23.71 28.28
C LYS A 525 -12.26 -24.93 27.69
N ALA A 526 -11.88 -24.88 26.42
CA ALA A 526 -11.10 -25.93 25.78
C ALA A 526 -9.60 -25.81 26.13
N SER A 527 -9.08 -24.58 26.23
CA SER A 527 -7.71 -24.29 26.68
C SER A 527 -7.46 -24.74 28.12
N ASP A 528 -8.41 -24.58 29.02
CA ASP A 528 -8.33 -25.07 30.41
C ASP A 528 -8.19 -26.61 30.48
N ALA A 529 -8.66 -27.31 29.44
CA ALA A 529 -8.49 -28.74 29.26
C ALA A 529 -7.20 -29.13 28.51
N GLY A 530 -6.32 -28.16 28.22
CA GLY A 530 -5.03 -28.37 27.56
C GLY A 530 -5.07 -28.36 26.02
N GLU A 531 -6.18 -27.99 25.39
CA GLU A 531 -6.29 -27.99 23.91
C GLU A 531 -5.46 -26.88 23.27
N SER A 532 -4.36 -27.27 22.61
CA SER A 532 -3.43 -26.36 21.97
C SER A 532 -4.03 -25.62 20.77
N THR A 533 -4.91 -26.27 19.99
CA THR A 533 -5.68 -25.62 18.91
C THR A 533 -6.56 -24.48 19.45
N SER A 534 -7.08 -24.63 20.66
CA SER A 534 -7.87 -23.59 21.30
C SER A 534 -7.03 -22.39 21.70
N MET A 535 -5.86 -22.64 22.31
CA MET A 535 -4.88 -21.59 22.63
C MET A 535 -4.45 -20.81 21.38
N SER A 536 -4.24 -21.51 20.26
CA SER A 536 -3.98 -20.89 18.96
C SER A 536 -5.13 -20.00 18.49
N ASN A 537 -6.37 -20.49 18.58
CA ASN A 537 -7.56 -19.72 18.19
C ASN A 537 -7.74 -18.46 19.07
N ILE A 538 -7.43 -18.53 20.36
CA ILE A 538 -7.42 -17.37 21.27
C ILE A 538 -6.37 -16.34 20.82
N GLY A 539 -5.16 -16.79 20.46
CA GLY A 539 -4.11 -15.92 19.92
C GLY A 539 -4.57 -15.14 18.67
N VAL A 540 -5.19 -15.84 17.71
CA VAL A 540 -5.74 -15.22 16.49
C VAL A 540 -6.84 -14.21 16.84
N MET A 541 -7.70 -14.51 17.82
CA MET A 541 -8.76 -13.60 18.23
C MET A 541 -8.22 -12.32 18.87
N HIS A 542 -7.15 -12.41 19.68
CA HIS A 542 -6.44 -11.23 20.20
C HIS A 542 -5.76 -10.41 19.09
N GLN A 543 -5.12 -11.07 18.12
CA GLN A 543 -4.45 -10.40 17.00
C GLN A 543 -5.42 -9.58 16.14
N ASN A 544 -6.65 -10.06 15.97
CA ASN A 544 -7.68 -9.46 15.13
C ASN A 544 -8.72 -8.63 15.90
N GLY A 545 -8.63 -8.54 17.24
CA GLY A 545 -9.63 -7.85 18.06
C GLY A 545 -11.03 -8.47 18.00
N GLN A 546 -11.12 -9.79 17.84
CA GLN A 546 -12.39 -10.51 17.72
C GLN A 546 -12.92 -10.88 19.12
N GLY A 547 -13.95 -10.17 19.58
CA GLY A 547 -14.58 -10.43 20.89
C GLY A 547 -13.77 -9.93 22.10
N VAL A 548 -12.62 -9.31 21.84
CA VAL A 548 -11.70 -8.66 22.78
C VAL A 548 -11.05 -7.47 22.09
N GLU A 549 -10.45 -6.54 22.83
CA GLU A 549 -9.62 -5.48 22.22
C GLU A 549 -8.42 -6.09 21.49
N GLN A 550 -8.07 -5.50 20.34
CA GLN A 550 -6.94 -5.95 19.54
C GLN A 550 -5.64 -5.79 20.31
N ASP A 551 -4.92 -6.89 20.51
CA ASP A 551 -3.72 -6.93 21.34
C ASP A 551 -2.74 -7.98 20.81
N SER A 552 -1.81 -7.54 19.96
CA SER A 552 -0.78 -8.42 19.41
C SER A 552 0.21 -8.90 20.47
N ALA A 553 0.42 -8.20 21.58
CA ALA A 553 1.30 -8.67 22.64
C ALA A 553 0.69 -9.88 23.38
N LYS A 554 -0.62 -9.83 23.68
CA LYS A 554 -1.33 -10.99 24.22
C LYS A 554 -1.45 -12.14 23.21
N ALA A 555 -1.58 -11.84 21.92
CA ALA A 555 -1.65 -12.86 20.89
C ALA A 555 -0.40 -13.75 20.89
N ILE A 556 0.81 -13.17 20.96
CA ILE A 556 2.05 -13.95 20.98
C ILE A 556 2.20 -14.77 22.27
N GLU A 557 1.73 -14.29 23.42
CA GLU A 557 1.72 -15.08 24.66
C GLU A 557 0.87 -16.36 24.51
N TRP A 558 -0.30 -16.26 23.88
CA TRP A 558 -1.17 -17.40 23.63
C TRP A 558 -0.60 -18.36 22.59
N PHE A 559 0.01 -17.84 21.52
CA PHE A 559 0.72 -18.68 20.57
C PHE A 559 1.92 -19.40 21.21
N LEU A 560 2.66 -18.74 22.09
CA LEU A 560 3.76 -19.37 22.84
C LEU A 560 3.24 -20.52 23.72
N LYS A 561 2.12 -20.33 24.42
CA LYS A 561 1.46 -21.40 25.19
C LYS A 561 1.06 -22.58 24.29
N ALA A 562 0.43 -22.31 23.15
CA ALA A 562 0.06 -23.34 22.18
C ALA A 562 1.28 -24.07 21.58
N SER A 563 2.38 -23.34 21.33
CA SER A 563 3.63 -23.89 20.79
C SER A 563 4.34 -24.83 21.77
N ASN A 564 4.30 -24.54 23.08
CA ASN A 564 4.82 -25.44 24.12
C ASN A 564 4.05 -26.77 24.18
N ALA A 565 2.79 -26.78 23.71
CA ALA A 565 1.98 -27.97 23.53
C ALA A 565 2.13 -28.61 22.13
N GLY A 566 3.15 -28.20 21.36
CA GLY A 566 3.52 -28.81 20.07
C GLY A 566 2.70 -28.36 18.86
N GLN A 567 1.90 -27.31 18.97
CA GLN A 567 1.00 -26.90 17.89
C GLN A 567 1.74 -26.07 16.81
N SER A 568 1.82 -26.62 15.60
CA SER A 568 2.65 -26.09 14.50
C SER A 568 2.16 -24.73 13.98
N ILE A 569 0.84 -24.55 13.83
CA ILE A 569 0.24 -23.30 13.32
C ILE A 569 0.60 -22.09 14.20
N SER A 570 0.73 -22.28 15.51
CA SER A 570 1.13 -21.23 16.45
C SER A 570 2.62 -20.92 16.33
N MET A 571 3.46 -21.93 16.11
CA MET A 571 4.88 -21.71 15.78
C MET A 571 5.01 -20.89 14.48
N PHE A 572 4.19 -21.20 13.47
CA PHE A 572 4.09 -20.41 12.24
C PHE A 572 3.65 -18.96 12.51
N ASN A 573 2.56 -18.77 13.26
CA ASN A 573 2.04 -17.43 13.59
C ASN A 573 3.05 -16.61 14.40
N ILE A 574 3.81 -17.22 15.32
CA ILE A 574 4.91 -16.53 16.01
C ILE A 574 5.97 -16.08 15.00
N GLY A 575 6.31 -16.92 14.02
CA GLY A 575 7.19 -16.56 12.92
C GLY A 575 6.71 -15.33 12.15
N GLU A 576 5.44 -15.29 11.77
CA GLU A 576 4.80 -14.14 11.10
C GLU A 576 4.86 -12.87 11.96
N MET A 577 4.58 -13.00 13.27
CA MET A 577 4.63 -11.86 14.19
C MET A 577 6.03 -11.25 14.29
N TYR A 578 7.08 -12.06 14.34
CA TYR A 578 8.46 -11.57 14.28
C TYR A 578 8.84 -11.02 12.90
N ARG A 579 8.35 -11.63 11.81
CA ARG A 579 8.61 -11.18 10.43
C ARG A 579 8.05 -9.78 10.17
N PHE A 580 6.88 -9.47 10.73
CA PHE A 580 6.17 -8.20 10.51
C PHE A 580 6.26 -7.21 11.70
N GLY A 581 6.89 -7.59 12.82
CA GLY A 581 6.97 -6.75 14.02
C GLY A 581 5.61 -6.51 14.69
N GLN A 582 4.73 -7.51 14.69
CA GLN A 582 3.39 -7.41 15.28
C GLN A 582 3.42 -7.86 16.74
N GLY A 583 3.26 -6.92 17.69
CA GLY A 583 3.30 -7.23 19.14
C GLY A 583 4.69 -7.52 19.69
N VAL A 584 5.70 -7.58 18.82
CA VAL A 584 7.14 -7.73 19.12
C VAL A 584 7.95 -6.87 18.15
N GLU A 585 9.20 -6.58 18.49
CA GLU A 585 10.12 -5.94 17.54
C GLU A 585 10.39 -6.86 16.34
N GLN A 586 10.44 -6.27 15.15
CA GLN A 586 10.69 -7.03 13.91
C GLN A 586 12.07 -7.71 13.97
N ASP A 587 12.08 -9.03 13.80
CA ASP A 587 13.29 -9.85 13.90
C ASP A 587 13.20 -11.03 12.93
N TYR A 588 13.81 -10.88 11.76
CA TYR A 588 13.81 -11.94 10.75
C TYR A 588 14.58 -13.19 11.18
N ALA A 589 15.59 -13.08 12.05
CA ALA A 589 16.33 -14.25 12.51
C ALA A 589 15.47 -15.13 13.42
N LYS A 590 14.72 -14.50 14.34
CA LYS A 590 13.72 -15.21 15.15
C LYS A 590 12.56 -15.75 14.33
N ALA A 591 12.09 -15.01 13.33
CA ALA A 591 11.06 -15.51 12.41
C ALA A 591 11.52 -16.80 11.73
N MET A 592 12.75 -16.84 11.20
CA MET A 592 13.35 -18.04 10.61
C MET A 592 13.42 -19.20 11.60
N GLU A 593 13.84 -18.95 12.85
CA GLU A 593 13.89 -19.98 13.89
C GLU A 593 12.51 -20.60 14.16
N TRP A 594 11.47 -19.77 14.26
CA TRP A 594 10.10 -20.22 14.52
C TRP A 594 9.48 -20.95 13.33
N TYR A 595 9.74 -20.50 12.09
CA TYR A 595 9.32 -21.27 10.92
C TYR A 595 10.03 -22.62 10.82
N LEU A 596 11.32 -22.71 11.17
CA LEU A 596 12.02 -24.00 11.21
C LEU A 596 11.36 -24.95 12.22
N LYS A 597 11.07 -24.48 13.44
CA LYS A 597 10.32 -25.26 14.45
C LYS A 597 8.94 -25.69 13.94
N SER A 598 8.22 -24.79 13.27
CA SER A 598 6.91 -25.08 12.69
C SER A 598 6.98 -26.14 11.59
N SER A 599 7.97 -26.03 10.70
CA SER A 599 8.24 -27.00 9.64
C SER A 599 8.61 -28.38 10.20
N ASP A 600 9.43 -28.43 11.25
CA ASP A 600 9.79 -29.68 11.95
C ASP A 600 8.56 -30.31 12.63
N ALA A 601 7.62 -29.48 13.09
CA ALA A 601 6.30 -29.91 13.58
C ALA A 601 5.29 -30.27 12.47
N GLY A 602 5.69 -30.18 11.19
CA GLY A 602 4.92 -30.68 10.03
C GLY A 602 4.16 -29.62 9.22
N ASP A 603 4.29 -28.33 9.54
CA ASP A 603 3.59 -27.26 8.85
C ASP A 603 4.16 -27.00 7.44
N LEU A 604 3.27 -26.96 6.43
CA LEU A 604 3.68 -26.76 5.03
C LEU A 604 3.87 -25.27 4.69
N ASP A 605 3.06 -24.39 5.26
CA ASP A 605 3.18 -22.94 5.08
C ASP A 605 4.54 -22.43 5.55
N ALA A 606 5.02 -22.95 6.68
CA ALA A 606 6.35 -22.66 7.20
C ALA A 606 7.47 -23.00 6.20
N LYS A 607 7.38 -24.13 5.48
CA LYS A 607 8.39 -24.53 4.48
C LYS A 607 8.45 -23.57 3.31
N VAL A 608 7.31 -23.05 2.86
CA VAL A 608 7.24 -22.04 1.80
C VAL A 608 7.87 -20.74 2.28
N ASN A 609 7.49 -20.26 3.48
CA ASN A 609 8.03 -19.02 4.05
C ASN A 609 9.55 -19.08 4.31
N ILE A 610 10.09 -20.24 4.73
CA ILE A 610 11.55 -20.43 4.83
C ILE A 610 12.21 -20.24 3.45
N GLY A 611 11.61 -20.79 2.41
CA GLY A 611 12.05 -20.60 1.02
C GLY A 611 12.06 -19.12 0.62
N GLU A 612 10.99 -18.38 0.93
CA GLU A 612 10.88 -16.94 0.66
C GLU A 612 11.92 -16.12 1.41
N MET A 613 12.17 -16.45 2.68
CA MET A 613 13.17 -15.75 3.48
C MET A 613 14.59 -16.00 2.97
N CYS A 614 14.89 -17.22 2.51
CA CYS A 614 16.17 -17.52 1.84
C CYS A 614 16.29 -16.79 0.49
N HIS A 615 15.20 -16.72 -0.27
CA HIS A 615 15.14 -16.02 -1.56
C HIS A 615 15.35 -14.51 -1.41
N ASN A 616 14.82 -13.89 -0.35
CA ASN A 616 14.94 -12.45 -0.10
C ASN A 616 16.13 -12.06 0.80
N GLY A 617 16.85 -13.02 1.39
CA GLY A 617 17.92 -12.73 2.35
C GLY A 617 17.41 -12.13 3.67
N GLN A 618 16.21 -12.53 4.10
CA GLN A 618 15.60 -12.08 5.35
C GLN A 618 16.01 -13.01 6.50
N GLY A 619 16.75 -12.50 7.48
CA GLY A 619 17.21 -13.27 8.65
C GLY A 619 18.35 -14.26 8.37
N VAL A 620 18.67 -14.49 7.10
CA VAL A 620 19.79 -15.29 6.59
C VAL A 620 20.41 -14.58 5.39
N GLN A 621 21.65 -14.90 5.03
CA GLN A 621 22.22 -14.44 3.76
C GLN A 621 21.38 -14.96 2.59
N GLN A 622 21.09 -14.10 1.62
CA GLN A 622 20.35 -14.49 0.42
C GLN A 622 20.99 -15.70 -0.26
N ASP A 623 20.19 -16.74 -0.46
CA ASP A 623 20.65 -18.02 -0.98
C ASP A 623 19.52 -18.67 -1.81
N TYR A 624 19.57 -18.44 -3.11
CA TYR A 624 18.58 -18.96 -4.05
C TYR A 624 18.61 -20.49 -4.17
N VAL A 625 19.76 -21.14 -3.94
CA VAL A 625 19.86 -22.60 -3.99
C VAL A 625 19.09 -23.20 -2.81
N LYS A 626 19.28 -22.66 -1.60
CA LYS A 626 18.49 -23.08 -0.43
C LYS A 626 17.01 -22.77 -0.56
N ALA A 627 16.65 -21.61 -1.14
CA ALA A 627 15.25 -21.30 -1.41
C ALA A 627 14.61 -22.37 -2.30
N MET A 628 15.29 -22.75 -3.39
CA MET A 628 14.86 -23.81 -4.29
C MET A 628 14.71 -25.16 -3.57
N GLU A 629 15.65 -25.53 -2.70
CA GLU A 629 15.55 -26.75 -1.90
C GLU A 629 14.31 -26.78 -0.99
N TRP A 630 14.00 -25.66 -0.32
CA TRP A 630 12.83 -25.56 0.54
C TRP A 630 11.52 -25.58 -0.24
N TYR A 631 11.44 -24.89 -1.38
CA TYR A 631 10.27 -24.99 -2.25
C TYR A 631 10.08 -26.40 -2.80
N LEU A 632 11.14 -27.12 -3.17
CA LEU A 632 11.04 -28.53 -3.58
C LEU A 632 10.55 -29.42 -2.43
N LYS A 633 11.02 -29.21 -1.19
CA LYS A 633 10.51 -29.92 -0.01
C LYS A 633 9.01 -29.66 0.21
N ALA A 634 8.57 -28.40 0.12
CA ALA A 634 7.16 -28.03 0.26
C ALA A 634 6.31 -28.64 -0.88
N SER A 635 6.77 -28.54 -2.13
CA SER A 635 6.06 -29.12 -3.28
C SER A 635 5.95 -30.64 -3.22
N ASN A 636 7.00 -31.35 -2.77
CA ASN A 636 6.97 -32.81 -2.62
C ASN A 636 6.02 -33.24 -1.49
N ALA A 637 5.80 -32.37 -0.50
CA ALA A 637 4.81 -32.56 0.54
C ALA A 637 3.38 -32.15 0.11
N GLY A 638 3.20 -31.71 -1.13
CA GLY A 638 1.90 -31.43 -1.75
C GLY A 638 1.53 -29.95 -1.87
N ASP A 639 2.38 -29.01 -1.42
CA ASP A 639 2.06 -27.57 -1.49
C ASP A 639 2.10 -27.05 -2.94
N SER A 640 1.01 -26.42 -3.39
CA SER A 640 0.85 -25.93 -4.75
C SER A 640 1.47 -24.55 -4.99
N ARG A 641 1.55 -23.69 -3.97
CA ARG A 641 2.22 -22.38 -4.04
C ARG A 641 3.73 -22.54 -4.23
N ALA A 642 4.31 -23.54 -3.57
CA ALA A 642 5.71 -23.91 -3.77
C ALA A 642 6.03 -24.22 -5.24
N LYS A 643 5.10 -24.84 -5.98
CA LYS A 643 5.26 -25.10 -7.42
C LYS A 643 5.30 -23.81 -8.24
N VAL A 644 4.50 -22.80 -7.89
CA VAL A 644 4.54 -21.48 -8.51
C VAL A 644 5.90 -20.81 -8.27
N ASN A 645 6.37 -20.82 -7.02
CA ASN A 645 7.67 -20.26 -6.66
C ASN A 645 8.81 -20.97 -7.40
N ILE A 646 8.76 -22.30 -7.54
CA ILE A 646 9.75 -23.04 -8.37
C ILE A 646 9.69 -22.58 -9.83
N GLY A 647 8.49 -22.40 -10.39
CA GLY A 647 8.33 -21.88 -11.74
C GLY A 647 8.96 -20.49 -11.91
N GLU A 648 8.80 -19.61 -10.93
CA GLU A 648 9.42 -18.28 -10.91
C GLU A 648 10.95 -18.34 -10.78
N MET A 649 11.48 -19.26 -9.96
CA MET A 649 12.92 -19.47 -9.82
C MET A 649 13.57 -19.85 -11.16
N TYR A 650 12.94 -20.74 -11.93
CA TYR A 650 13.40 -21.09 -13.29
C TYR A 650 13.26 -19.94 -14.29
N ARG A 651 12.18 -19.16 -14.20
CA ARG A 651 11.91 -18.02 -15.09
C ARG A 651 12.95 -16.91 -14.92
N ASN A 652 13.41 -16.68 -13.70
CA ASN A 652 14.39 -15.64 -13.37
C ASN A 652 15.84 -16.13 -13.31
N GLY A 653 16.08 -17.45 -13.35
CA GLY A 653 17.42 -18.03 -13.18
C GLY A 653 17.97 -17.91 -11.74
N HIS A 654 17.08 -17.90 -10.74
CA HIS A 654 17.46 -17.81 -9.33
C HIS A 654 17.82 -19.19 -8.79
N GLY A 655 19.10 -19.42 -8.49
CA GLY A 655 19.58 -20.69 -7.90
C GLY A 655 19.59 -21.88 -8.87
N VAL A 656 19.12 -21.68 -10.09
CA VAL A 656 19.08 -22.63 -11.21
C VAL A 656 19.39 -21.87 -12.50
N GLU A 657 19.81 -22.58 -13.55
CA GLU A 657 19.94 -21.97 -14.88
C GLU A 657 18.56 -21.49 -15.38
N LEU A 658 18.53 -20.29 -15.96
CA LEU A 658 17.31 -19.71 -16.52
C LEU A 658 16.73 -20.64 -17.58
N ASP A 659 15.50 -21.10 -17.37
CA ASP A 659 14.84 -22.12 -18.19
C ASP A 659 13.33 -21.87 -18.22
N TYR A 660 12.89 -21.11 -19.22
CA TYR A 660 11.47 -20.77 -19.36
C TYR A 660 10.58 -22.00 -19.64
N THR A 661 11.13 -23.07 -20.24
CA THR A 661 10.37 -24.29 -20.52
C THR A 661 10.02 -24.99 -19.19
N LYS A 662 10.99 -25.13 -18.30
CA LYS A 662 10.73 -25.65 -16.94
C LYS A 662 9.82 -24.73 -16.14
N ALA A 663 9.98 -23.41 -16.25
CA ALA A 663 9.06 -22.48 -15.61
C ALA A 663 7.60 -22.72 -16.04
N MET A 664 7.38 -22.96 -17.34
CA MET A 664 6.06 -23.29 -17.89
C MET A 664 5.54 -24.62 -17.35
N GLU A 665 6.37 -25.66 -17.33
CA GLU A 665 6.00 -26.98 -16.79
C GLU A 665 5.58 -26.92 -15.32
N TRP A 666 6.30 -26.15 -14.49
CA TRP A 666 5.98 -26.01 -13.07
C TRP A 666 4.71 -25.20 -12.83
N ASN A 667 4.47 -24.13 -13.61
CA ASN A 667 3.21 -23.40 -13.53
C ASN A 667 2.02 -24.26 -14.00
N LEU A 668 2.18 -25.10 -15.02
CA LEU A 668 1.14 -26.06 -15.42
C LEU A 668 0.84 -27.08 -14.30
N LYS A 669 1.87 -27.64 -13.66
CA LYS A 669 1.70 -28.54 -12.50
C LYS A 669 1.04 -27.86 -11.29
N ALA A 670 1.26 -26.56 -11.11
CA ALA A 670 0.59 -25.77 -10.08
C ALA A 670 -0.89 -25.54 -10.44
N SER A 671 -1.18 -25.23 -11.70
CA SER A 671 -2.53 -25.03 -12.23
C SER A 671 -3.38 -26.31 -12.12
N ASP A 672 -2.81 -27.46 -12.48
CA ASP A 672 -3.45 -28.77 -12.33
C ASP A 672 -3.73 -29.13 -10.86
N ALA A 673 -2.95 -28.58 -9.93
CA ALA A 673 -3.17 -28.70 -8.49
C ALA A 673 -4.15 -27.65 -7.93
N GLY A 674 -4.74 -26.80 -8.78
CA GLY A 674 -5.72 -25.79 -8.42
C GLY A 674 -5.13 -24.43 -8.00
N GLU A 675 -3.82 -24.20 -8.19
CA GLU A 675 -3.19 -22.93 -7.80
C GLU A 675 -3.55 -21.79 -8.75
N LEU A 676 -4.28 -20.80 -8.25
CA LEU A 676 -4.89 -19.76 -9.08
C LEU A 676 -3.86 -18.82 -9.72
N THR A 677 -2.82 -18.43 -8.96
CA THR A 677 -1.73 -17.54 -9.42
C THR A 677 -0.99 -18.11 -10.63
N SER A 678 -0.91 -19.44 -10.74
CA SER A 678 -0.27 -20.09 -11.88
C SER A 678 -0.97 -19.82 -13.21
N MET A 679 -2.30 -19.65 -13.21
CA MET A 679 -3.08 -19.35 -14.43
C MET A 679 -2.71 -17.99 -15.01
N PHE A 680 -2.52 -16.99 -14.14
CA PHE A 680 -2.02 -15.68 -14.53
C PHE A 680 -0.60 -15.77 -15.11
N ASN A 681 0.31 -16.47 -14.42
CA ASN A 681 1.70 -16.64 -14.88
C ASN A 681 1.76 -17.31 -16.26
N ILE A 682 0.96 -18.35 -16.49
CA ILE A 682 0.86 -19.01 -17.80
C ILE A 682 0.40 -18.02 -18.88
N GLY A 683 -0.60 -17.18 -18.57
CA GLY A 683 -1.05 -16.11 -19.47
C GLY A 683 0.08 -15.14 -19.83
N VAL A 684 0.88 -14.71 -18.84
CA VAL A 684 2.05 -13.83 -19.05
C VAL A 684 3.11 -14.53 -19.91
N MET A 685 3.37 -15.82 -19.68
CA MET A 685 4.36 -16.58 -20.45
C MET A 685 3.97 -16.72 -21.93
N TYR A 686 2.69 -16.97 -22.23
CA TYR A 686 2.19 -16.93 -23.62
C TYR A 686 2.23 -15.52 -24.22
N HIS A 687 1.91 -14.49 -23.44
CA HIS A 687 1.94 -13.09 -23.90
C HIS A 687 3.36 -12.66 -24.31
N LYS A 688 4.39 -13.12 -23.58
CA LYS A 688 5.80 -12.78 -23.84
C LYS A 688 6.54 -13.78 -24.75
N GLY A 689 6.01 -14.98 -24.94
CA GLY A 689 6.73 -16.07 -25.62
C GLY A 689 7.86 -16.67 -24.77
N GLU A 690 7.67 -16.71 -23.44
CA GLU A 690 8.64 -17.28 -22.50
C GLU A 690 8.41 -18.80 -22.38
N GLY A 691 9.30 -19.62 -22.95
CA GLY A 691 9.24 -21.09 -22.84
C GLY A 691 8.20 -21.76 -23.75
N VAL A 692 7.43 -20.95 -24.47
CA VAL A 692 6.44 -21.32 -25.49
C VAL A 692 6.49 -20.28 -26.61
N GLU A 693 5.97 -20.63 -27.79
CA GLU A 693 5.78 -19.64 -28.86
C GLU A 693 4.81 -18.55 -28.40
N GLN A 694 5.13 -17.28 -28.68
CA GLN A 694 4.28 -16.15 -28.32
C GLN A 694 2.90 -16.31 -28.98
N ASP A 695 1.86 -16.33 -28.17
CA ASP A 695 0.49 -16.60 -28.61
C ASP A 695 -0.48 -15.79 -27.77
N TYR A 696 -0.86 -14.62 -28.29
CA TYR A 696 -1.79 -13.73 -27.61
C TYR A 696 -3.20 -14.34 -27.46
N THR A 697 -3.61 -15.24 -28.35
CA THR A 697 -4.92 -15.90 -28.25
C THR A 697 -4.94 -16.86 -27.07
N LYS A 698 -3.87 -17.64 -26.86
CA LYS A 698 -3.76 -18.47 -25.66
C LYS A 698 -3.55 -17.63 -24.40
N ALA A 699 -2.82 -16.52 -24.48
CA ALA A 699 -2.61 -15.64 -23.34
C ALA A 699 -3.95 -15.10 -22.80
N ILE A 700 -4.83 -14.59 -23.68
CA ILE A 700 -6.13 -14.07 -23.25
C ILE A 700 -7.05 -15.18 -22.71
N ASP A 701 -7.01 -16.39 -23.25
CA ASP A 701 -7.75 -17.54 -22.71
C ASP A 701 -7.32 -17.88 -21.27
N TRP A 702 -6.01 -17.85 -20.99
CA TRP A 702 -5.49 -18.08 -19.65
C TRP A 702 -5.79 -16.93 -18.68
N PHE A 703 -5.69 -15.69 -19.14
CA PHE A 703 -6.13 -14.54 -18.34
C PHE A 703 -7.63 -14.58 -18.05
N LEU A 704 -8.47 -15.03 -19.00
CA LEU A 704 -9.90 -15.20 -18.75
C LEU A 704 -10.17 -16.24 -17.66
N LYS A 705 -9.44 -17.38 -17.67
CA LYS A 705 -9.51 -18.37 -16.59
C LYS A 705 -9.12 -17.78 -15.23
N ALA A 706 -8.02 -17.03 -15.16
CA ALA A 706 -7.58 -16.35 -13.95
C ALA A 706 -8.60 -15.27 -13.50
N SER A 707 -9.23 -14.55 -14.43
CA SER A 707 -10.24 -13.54 -14.12
C SER A 707 -11.52 -14.14 -13.53
N ASN A 708 -11.91 -15.35 -13.95
CA ASN A 708 -13.10 -16.04 -13.45
C ASN A 708 -12.99 -16.41 -11.96
N VAL A 709 -11.77 -16.52 -11.45
CA VAL A 709 -11.47 -16.77 -10.03
C VAL A 709 -11.14 -15.47 -9.27
N GLY A 710 -11.31 -14.31 -9.90
CA GLY A 710 -11.19 -12.99 -9.27
C GLY A 710 -9.82 -12.32 -9.40
N ASP A 711 -8.90 -12.83 -10.23
CA ASP A 711 -7.57 -12.22 -10.37
C ASP A 711 -7.65 -10.85 -11.07
N SER A 712 -7.33 -9.79 -10.32
CA SER A 712 -7.47 -8.40 -10.78
C SER A 712 -6.38 -7.99 -11.78
N GLN A 713 -5.20 -8.62 -11.73
CA GLN A 713 -4.11 -8.37 -12.69
C GLN A 713 -4.42 -9.00 -14.05
N ALA A 714 -5.02 -10.18 -14.07
CA ALA A 714 -5.53 -10.82 -15.27
C ALA A 714 -6.61 -9.98 -15.94
N MET A 715 -7.58 -9.45 -15.16
CA MET A 715 -8.60 -8.53 -15.68
C MET A 715 -7.98 -7.28 -16.31
N PHE A 716 -6.97 -6.69 -15.67
CA PHE A 716 -6.23 -5.55 -16.22
C PHE A 716 -5.52 -5.91 -17.53
N ASN A 717 -4.80 -7.04 -17.58
CA ASN A 717 -4.11 -7.48 -18.78
C ASN A 717 -5.08 -7.77 -19.93
N ILE A 718 -6.27 -8.33 -19.66
CA ILE A 718 -7.32 -8.47 -20.68
C ILE A 718 -7.72 -7.09 -21.23
N GLY A 719 -7.89 -6.09 -20.35
CA GLY A 719 -8.14 -4.70 -20.77
C GLY A 719 -7.05 -4.15 -21.69
N VAL A 720 -5.77 -4.38 -21.33
CA VAL A 720 -4.62 -3.99 -22.17
C VAL A 720 -4.64 -4.70 -23.52
N MET A 721 -4.99 -5.99 -23.56
CA MET A 721 -5.04 -6.78 -24.78
C MET A 721 -6.14 -6.29 -25.74
N TYR A 722 -7.33 -5.94 -25.22
CA TYR A 722 -8.38 -5.30 -26.03
C TYR A 722 -7.98 -3.90 -26.52
N HIS A 723 -7.35 -3.10 -25.66
CA HIS A 723 -6.90 -1.75 -26.03
C HIS A 723 -5.84 -1.77 -27.15
N LYS A 724 -4.95 -2.77 -27.16
CA LYS A 724 -3.88 -2.93 -28.15
C LYS A 724 -4.24 -3.84 -29.34
N GLY A 725 -5.39 -4.53 -29.31
CA GLY A 725 -5.74 -5.53 -30.32
C GLY A 725 -4.81 -6.75 -30.34
N GLN A 726 -4.34 -7.20 -29.17
CA GLN A 726 -3.44 -8.34 -29.03
C GLN A 726 -4.23 -9.63 -28.80
N GLY A 727 -4.25 -10.55 -29.77
CA GLY A 727 -4.98 -11.82 -29.69
C GLY A 727 -6.50 -11.69 -29.83
N VAL A 728 -7.00 -10.46 -29.88
CA VAL A 728 -8.39 -10.07 -30.11
C VAL A 728 -8.42 -8.84 -31.00
N GLU A 729 -9.57 -8.57 -31.63
CA GLU A 729 -9.77 -7.30 -32.36
C GLU A 729 -9.68 -6.12 -31.38
N GLN A 730 -9.03 -5.04 -31.80
CA GLN A 730 -8.88 -3.83 -30.99
C GLN A 730 -10.26 -3.24 -30.65
N ASP A 731 -10.55 -3.11 -29.36
CA ASP A 731 -11.87 -2.70 -28.87
C ASP A 731 -11.71 -1.93 -27.54
N ASN A 732 -11.62 -0.60 -27.64
CA ASN A 732 -11.44 0.26 -26.48
C ASN A 732 -12.66 0.27 -25.54
N ALA A 733 -13.87 -0.01 -26.05
CA ALA A 733 -15.05 -0.11 -25.20
C ALA A 733 -14.99 -1.37 -24.31
N LYS A 734 -14.58 -2.51 -24.87
CA LYS A 734 -14.30 -3.71 -24.05
C LYS A 734 -13.12 -3.52 -23.12
N ALA A 735 -12.07 -2.82 -23.56
CA ALA A 735 -10.95 -2.50 -22.69
C ALA A 735 -11.41 -1.73 -21.45
N MET A 736 -12.27 -0.73 -21.63
CA MET A 736 -12.91 0.04 -20.56
C MET A 736 -13.73 -0.85 -19.61
N GLU A 737 -14.54 -1.78 -20.13
CA GLU A 737 -15.29 -2.73 -19.29
C GLU A 737 -14.37 -3.59 -18.41
N TRP A 738 -13.27 -4.09 -18.98
CA TRP A 738 -12.31 -4.90 -18.24
C TRP A 738 -11.49 -4.10 -17.23
N TYR A 739 -11.12 -2.86 -17.55
CA TYR A 739 -10.48 -1.97 -16.58
C TYR A 739 -11.42 -1.61 -15.42
N LEU A 740 -12.72 -1.42 -15.67
CA LEU A 740 -13.71 -1.22 -14.60
C LEU A 740 -13.77 -2.45 -13.68
N LYS A 741 -13.89 -3.65 -14.25
CA LYS A 741 -13.87 -4.91 -13.46
C LYS A 741 -12.59 -5.06 -12.64
N ALA A 742 -11.44 -4.78 -13.24
CA ALA A 742 -10.15 -4.83 -12.55
C ALA A 742 -10.07 -3.81 -11.41
N SER A 743 -10.57 -2.59 -11.63
CA SER A 743 -10.67 -1.53 -10.61
C SER A 743 -11.58 -1.95 -9.46
N ASP A 744 -12.75 -2.54 -9.74
CA ASP A 744 -13.67 -3.05 -8.72
C ASP A 744 -13.09 -4.22 -7.93
N ALA A 745 -12.20 -5.00 -8.56
CA ALA A 745 -11.39 -6.04 -7.92
C ALA A 745 -10.10 -5.49 -7.23
N GLY A 746 -9.95 -4.16 -7.11
CA GLY A 746 -8.88 -3.51 -6.36
C GLY A 746 -7.60 -3.19 -7.15
N GLN A 747 -7.56 -3.40 -8.46
CA GLN A 747 -6.39 -3.05 -9.28
C GLN A 747 -6.34 -1.55 -9.57
N SER A 748 -5.52 -0.83 -8.82
CA SER A 748 -5.41 0.64 -8.88
C SER A 748 -4.92 1.15 -10.24
N THR A 749 -4.03 0.44 -10.92
CA THR A 749 -3.50 0.84 -12.25
C THR A 749 -4.58 0.90 -13.33
N SER A 750 -5.66 0.13 -13.16
CA SER A 750 -6.81 0.19 -14.06
C SER A 750 -7.52 1.54 -14.00
N MET A 751 -7.55 2.19 -12.82
CA MET A 751 -8.17 3.50 -12.64
C MET A 751 -7.44 4.60 -13.43
N LEU A 752 -6.11 4.52 -13.52
CA LEU A 752 -5.30 5.40 -14.37
C LEU A 752 -5.67 5.25 -15.85
N ASN A 753 -5.76 4.01 -16.34
CA ASN A 753 -6.12 3.75 -17.74
C ASN A 753 -7.56 4.16 -18.07
N ILE A 754 -8.49 4.04 -17.12
CA ILE A 754 -9.85 4.56 -17.28
C ILE A 754 -9.82 6.09 -17.44
N GLY A 755 -9.03 6.78 -16.63
CA GLY A 755 -8.85 8.23 -16.75
C GLY A 755 -8.30 8.64 -18.11
N LEU A 756 -7.28 7.92 -18.61
CA LEU A 756 -6.68 8.14 -19.93
C LEU A 756 -7.69 7.92 -21.06
N ILE A 757 -8.49 6.85 -20.99
CA ILE A 757 -9.54 6.56 -21.97
C ILE A 757 -10.55 7.71 -22.07
N TYR A 758 -11.02 8.25 -20.93
CA TYR A 758 -11.91 9.41 -20.93
C TYR A 758 -11.24 10.69 -21.42
N GLN A 759 -9.96 10.90 -21.09
CA GLN A 759 -9.19 12.06 -21.53
C GLN A 759 -8.98 12.07 -23.05
N ASN A 760 -8.76 10.90 -23.66
CA ASN A 760 -8.51 10.77 -25.09
C ASN A 760 -9.78 10.52 -25.93
N GLY A 761 -10.90 10.14 -25.30
CA GLY A 761 -12.13 9.75 -26.02
C GLY A 761 -12.01 8.41 -26.76
N GLU A 762 -11.28 7.45 -26.18
CA GLU A 762 -10.98 6.17 -26.82
C GLU A 762 -12.07 5.14 -26.53
N GLY A 763 -12.98 4.89 -27.48
CA GLY A 763 -14.11 3.96 -27.29
C GLY A 763 -15.24 4.50 -26.41
N VAL A 764 -15.08 5.71 -25.87
CA VAL A 764 -16.09 6.49 -25.16
C VAL A 764 -16.01 7.96 -25.62
N GLU A 765 -17.06 8.75 -25.36
CA GLU A 765 -16.98 10.20 -25.61
C GLU A 765 -15.91 10.85 -24.72
N GLN A 766 -15.10 11.74 -25.28
CA GLN A 766 -14.08 12.48 -24.56
C GLN A 766 -14.73 13.30 -23.43
N ASP A 767 -14.26 13.11 -22.20
CA ASP A 767 -14.84 13.71 -21.01
C ASP A 767 -13.75 13.95 -19.94
N TYR A 768 -13.18 15.15 -19.96
CA TYR A 768 -12.13 15.54 -19.01
C TYR A 768 -12.61 15.56 -17.55
N ALA A 769 -13.88 15.88 -17.29
CA ALA A 769 -14.41 15.88 -15.93
C ALA A 769 -14.50 14.45 -15.36
N LYS A 770 -14.86 13.46 -16.19
CA LYS A 770 -14.78 12.04 -15.80
C LYS A 770 -13.33 11.58 -15.65
N ALA A 771 -12.43 11.98 -16.55
CA ALA A 771 -11.00 11.67 -16.43
C ALA A 771 -10.43 12.18 -15.09
N MET A 772 -10.70 13.44 -14.74
CA MET A 772 -10.30 14.06 -13.46
C MET A 772 -10.82 13.26 -12.26
N LYS A 773 -12.10 12.83 -12.27
CA LYS A 773 -12.67 12.00 -11.18
C LYS A 773 -11.93 10.68 -11.01
N TRP A 774 -11.57 10.02 -12.12
CA TRP A 774 -10.85 8.75 -12.08
C TRP A 774 -9.40 8.92 -11.65
N TYR A 775 -8.71 9.97 -12.10
CA TYR A 775 -7.37 10.29 -11.61
C TYR A 775 -7.36 10.64 -10.13
N LEU A 776 -8.35 11.40 -9.63
CA LEU A 776 -8.49 11.67 -8.20
C LEU A 776 -8.69 10.37 -7.40
N LYS A 777 -9.53 9.46 -7.90
CA LYS A 777 -9.74 8.14 -7.28
C LYS A 777 -8.44 7.32 -7.24
N ALA A 778 -7.67 7.30 -8.33
CA ALA A 778 -6.39 6.61 -8.43
C ALA A 778 -5.31 7.25 -7.53
N SER A 779 -5.33 8.57 -7.36
CA SER A 779 -4.38 9.30 -6.50
C SER A 779 -4.52 8.93 -5.01
N GLY A 780 -5.72 8.55 -4.55
CA GLY A 780 -5.95 8.04 -3.20
C GLY A 780 -5.25 6.70 -2.91
N ALA A 781 -4.86 5.97 -3.96
CA ALA A 781 -4.05 4.76 -3.88
C ALA A 781 -2.54 5.03 -4.08
N ALA A 782 -2.10 6.28 -3.89
CA ALA A 782 -0.71 6.73 -4.01
C ALA A 782 -0.05 6.49 -5.38
N GLN A 783 -0.83 6.46 -6.48
CA GLN A 783 -0.26 6.39 -7.83
C GLN A 783 0.29 7.75 -8.27
N SER A 784 1.62 7.86 -8.30
CA SER A 784 2.37 9.08 -8.65
C SER A 784 2.01 9.61 -10.05
N THR A 785 1.82 8.71 -11.03
CA THR A 785 1.45 9.06 -12.41
C THR A 785 0.04 9.68 -12.51
N SER A 786 -0.92 9.24 -11.68
CA SER A 786 -2.25 9.86 -11.65
C SER A 786 -2.18 11.29 -11.11
N MET A 787 -1.37 11.54 -10.08
CA MET A 787 -1.15 12.89 -9.55
C MET A 787 -0.50 13.80 -10.61
N PHE A 788 0.45 13.27 -11.37
CA PHE A 788 1.06 13.97 -12.50
C PHE A 788 0.05 14.30 -13.60
N ASN A 789 -0.81 13.35 -13.98
CA ASN A 789 -1.86 13.60 -14.99
C ASN A 789 -2.88 14.66 -14.51
N ILE A 790 -3.22 14.70 -13.21
CA ILE A 790 -4.04 15.80 -12.66
C ILE A 790 -3.32 17.14 -12.83
N GLY A 791 -2.03 17.19 -12.52
CA GLY A 791 -1.19 18.38 -12.73
C GLY A 791 -1.20 18.82 -14.20
N LEU A 792 -1.05 17.89 -15.15
CA LEU A 792 -1.17 18.16 -16.58
C LEU A 792 -2.55 18.71 -16.97
N MET A 793 -3.64 18.14 -16.44
CA MET A 793 -4.99 18.62 -16.76
C MET A 793 -5.21 20.08 -16.32
N TYR A 794 -4.67 20.48 -15.17
CA TYR A 794 -4.68 21.89 -14.73
C TYR A 794 -3.74 22.76 -15.55
N TYR A 795 -2.56 22.24 -15.89
CA TYR A 795 -1.57 22.94 -16.71
C TYR A 795 -2.10 23.23 -18.12
N ASP A 796 -2.84 22.31 -18.74
CA ASP A 796 -3.40 22.46 -20.09
C ASP A 796 -4.80 23.11 -20.10
N GLY A 797 -5.46 23.27 -18.95
CA GLY A 797 -6.84 23.77 -18.86
C GLY A 797 -7.87 22.80 -19.45
N GLN A 798 -7.67 21.49 -19.26
CA GLN A 798 -8.53 20.45 -19.86
C GLN A 798 -9.85 20.24 -19.09
N ASP A 799 -9.90 20.53 -17.78
CA ASP A 799 -11.11 20.46 -16.94
C ASP A 799 -11.51 21.84 -16.39
N GLY A 800 -11.47 22.87 -17.24
CA GLY A 800 -11.82 24.25 -16.88
C GLY A 800 -10.84 25.27 -17.45
N GLU A 801 -10.63 26.38 -16.75
CA GLU A 801 -9.58 27.35 -17.11
C GLU A 801 -8.20 26.82 -16.68
N GLN A 802 -7.17 27.18 -17.45
CA GLN A 802 -5.77 26.87 -17.13
C GLN A 802 -5.38 27.45 -15.77
N ASP A 803 -4.85 26.60 -14.88
CA ASP A 803 -4.52 26.97 -13.50
C ASP A 803 -3.13 26.41 -13.13
N TYR A 804 -2.10 27.20 -13.44
CA TYR A 804 -0.71 26.83 -13.13
C TYR A 804 -0.45 26.68 -11.62
N THR A 805 -1.21 27.38 -10.76
CA THR A 805 -1.00 27.27 -9.31
C THR A 805 -1.41 25.87 -8.83
N LYS A 806 -2.59 25.39 -9.26
CA LYS A 806 -3.01 24.02 -8.96
C LYS A 806 -2.15 22.96 -9.65
N ALA A 807 -1.69 23.22 -10.87
CA ALA A 807 -0.74 22.33 -11.54
C ALA A 807 0.53 22.14 -10.70
N MET A 808 1.10 23.22 -10.18
CA MET A 808 2.26 23.19 -9.29
C MET A 808 2.00 22.38 -8.02
N GLU A 809 0.85 22.58 -7.36
CA GLU A 809 0.48 21.81 -6.16
C GLU A 809 0.42 20.29 -6.43
N TRP A 810 -0.15 19.88 -7.55
CA TRP A 810 -0.26 18.47 -7.92
C TRP A 810 1.07 17.87 -8.38
N TYR A 811 1.89 18.63 -9.09
CA TYR A 811 3.24 18.18 -9.43
C TYR A 811 4.11 18.02 -8.19
N LEU A 812 4.00 18.90 -7.19
CA LEU A 812 4.72 18.73 -5.92
C LEU A 812 4.31 17.42 -5.23
N LYS A 813 3.01 17.14 -5.13
CA LYS A 813 2.51 15.85 -4.59
C LYS A 813 3.01 14.64 -5.38
N ALA A 814 2.99 14.72 -6.71
CA ALA A 814 3.51 13.65 -7.56
C ALA A 814 5.02 13.45 -7.36
N SER A 815 5.77 14.54 -7.18
CA SER A 815 7.21 14.50 -6.92
C SER A 815 7.56 13.91 -5.56
N ASP A 816 6.76 14.18 -4.52
CA ASP A 816 6.90 13.56 -3.19
C ASP A 816 6.64 12.05 -3.25
N ALA A 817 5.82 11.60 -4.20
CA ALA A 817 5.60 10.20 -4.53
C ALA A 817 6.64 9.60 -5.51
N GLY A 818 7.68 10.36 -5.88
CA GLY A 818 8.78 9.89 -6.72
C GLY A 818 8.60 10.05 -8.24
N GLU A 819 7.57 10.76 -8.72
CA GLU A 819 7.36 10.97 -10.16
C GLU A 819 8.38 11.97 -10.74
N SER A 820 9.35 11.45 -11.49
CA SER A 820 10.42 12.26 -12.07
C SER A 820 9.93 13.20 -13.19
N SER A 821 8.87 12.83 -13.90
CA SER A 821 8.22 13.71 -14.90
C SER A 821 7.60 14.96 -14.27
N ALA A 822 7.08 14.83 -13.04
CA ALA A 822 6.56 15.96 -12.28
C ALA A 822 7.69 16.89 -11.84
N MET A 823 8.83 16.35 -11.39
CA MET A 823 10.02 17.14 -11.03
C MET A 823 10.55 17.95 -12.22
N LEU A 824 10.57 17.36 -13.42
CA LEU A 824 10.91 18.06 -14.67
C LEU A 824 9.94 19.23 -14.93
N ASN A 825 8.64 19.00 -14.84
CA ASN A 825 7.62 20.04 -15.09
C ASN A 825 7.66 21.16 -14.04
N ILE A 826 7.98 20.86 -12.77
CA ILE A 826 8.21 21.88 -11.75
C ILE A 826 9.39 22.78 -12.14
N GLY A 827 10.49 22.17 -12.62
CA GLY A 827 11.64 22.91 -13.13
C GLY A 827 11.27 23.83 -14.30
N GLU A 828 10.48 23.33 -15.25
CA GLU A 828 9.94 24.12 -16.37
C GLU A 828 9.07 25.29 -15.91
N MET A 829 8.20 25.06 -14.94
CA MET A 829 7.32 26.12 -14.40
C MET A 829 8.11 27.24 -13.74
N TYR A 830 9.16 26.92 -12.97
CA TYR A 830 10.08 27.93 -12.44
C TYR A 830 10.88 28.63 -13.55
N ARG A 831 11.33 27.90 -14.58
CA ARG A 831 12.07 28.47 -15.71
C ARG A 831 11.22 29.49 -16.50
N ASN A 832 9.93 29.23 -16.64
CA ASN A 832 9.02 30.03 -17.45
C ASN A 832 8.19 31.04 -16.64
N GLY A 833 8.23 30.98 -15.30
CA GLY A 833 7.40 31.82 -14.42
C GLY A 833 5.91 31.48 -14.48
N GLN A 834 5.57 30.20 -14.63
CA GLN A 834 4.18 29.71 -14.76
C GLN A 834 3.63 29.31 -13.38
N GLY A 835 2.71 30.11 -12.84
CA GLY A 835 2.12 29.89 -11.51
C GLY A 835 3.04 30.25 -10.34
N VAL A 836 4.29 30.61 -10.63
CA VAL A 836 5.32 31.08 -9.70
C VAL A 836 6.14 32.19 -10.35
N GLU A 837 6.86 32.98 -9.55
CA GLU A 837 7.85 33.93 -10.10
C GLU A 837 8.96 33.17 -10.82
N GLN A 838 9.42 33.70 -11.95
CA GLN A 838 10.50 33.08 -12.73
C GLN A 838 11.78 33.00 -11.90
N ASP A 839 12.32 31.80 -11.74
CA ASP A 839 13.50 31.53 -10.93
C ASP A 839 14.33 30.38 -11.52
N TYR A 840 15.38 30.75 -12.24
CA TYR A 840 16.28 29.77 -12.86
C TYR A 840 17.10 28.96 -11.84
N THR A 841 17.34 29.49 -10.64
CA THR A 841 18.08 28.78 -9.59
C THR A 841 17.23 27.64 -9.04
N LYS A 842 15.94 27.90 -8.78
CA LYS A 842 15.00 26.84 -8.40
C LYS A 842 14.73 25.86 -9.53
N ALA A 843 14.66 26.32 -10.78
CA ALA A 843 14.55 25.44 -11.93
C ALA A 843 15.72 24.44 -11.97
N MET A 844 16.95 24.94 -11.78
CA MET A 844 18.16 24.11 -11.68
C MET A 844 18.08 23.08 -10.55
N GLU A 845 17.64 23.46 -9.35
CA GLU A 845 17.45 22.52 -8.22
C GLU A 845 16.48 21.38 -8.56
N TRP A 846 15.35 21.69 -9.19
CA TRP A 846 14.37 20.68 -9.58
C TRP A 846 14.83 19.82 -10.74
N TYR A 847 15.53 20.38 -11.72
CA TYR A 847 16.13 19.57 -12.79
C TYR A 847 17.21 18.62 -12.24
N LEU A 848 18.00 19.05 -11.25
CA LEU A 848 18.97 18.17 -10.58
C LEU A 848 18.26 16.98 -9.90
N LYS A 849 17.21 17.23 -9.11
CA LYS A 849 16.40 16.17 -8.50
C LYS A 849 15.82 15.20 -9.53
N ALA A 850 15.27 15.72 -10.63
CA ALA A 850 14.74 14.89 -11.72
C ALA A 850 15.86 14.07 -12.41
N SER A 851 17.06 14.65 -12.55
CA SER A 851 18.22 13.96 -13.13
C SER A 851 18.74 12.82 -12.26
N ASP A 852 18.72 12.99 -10.93
CA ASP A 852 19.07 11.92 -9.98
C ASP A 852 18.06 10.77 -10.05
N ALA A 853 16.82 11.05 -10.44
CA ALA A 853 15.78 10.07 -10.75
C ALA A 853 15.83 9.54 -12.19
N GLY A 854 16.88 9.86 -12.96
CA GLY A 854 17.14 9.30 -14.30
C GLY A 854 16.48 10.04 -15.48
N GLN A 855 15.88 11.22 -15.28
CA GLN A 855 15.25 11.96 -16.38
C GLN A 855 16.28 12.64 -17.28
N SER A 856 16.43 12.12 -18.51
CA SER A 856 17.39 12.61 -19.50
C SER A 856 17.07 14.03 -20.02
N THR A 857 15.78 14.39 -20.12
CA THR A 857 15.37 15.75 -20.51
C THR A 857 15.79 16.80 -19.48
N SER A 858 15.79 16.44 -18.19
CA SER A 858 16.28 17.34 -17.13
C SER A 858 17.78 17.58 -17.24
N MET A 859 18.55 16.53 -17.56
CA MET A 859 19.99 16.66 -17.82
C MET A 859 20.27 17.58 -19.02
N LEU A 860 19.47 17.48 -20.10
CA LEU A 860 19.52 18.40 -21.24
C LEU A 860 19.23 19.85 -20.82
N ASN A 861 18.18 20.07 -20.04
CA ASN A 861 17.78 21.38 -19.55
C ASN A 861 18.83 22.01 -18.62
N ILE A 862 19.51 21.22 -17.79
CA ILE A 862 20.66 21.70 -16.99
C ILE A 862 21.79 22.19 -17.91
N GLY A 863 22.10 21.43 -18.96
CA GLY A 863 23.09 21.85 -19.94
C GLY A 863 22.71 23.17 -20.62
N LEU A 864 21.42 23.35 -20.96
CA LEU A 864 20.90 24.61 -21.52
C LEU A 864 20.99 25.79 -20.54
N ILE A 865 20.74 25.56 -19.24
CA ILE A 865 20.91 26.57 -18.20
C ILE A 865 22.36 27.07 -18.16
N TYR A 866 23.34 26.16 -18.17
CA TYR A 866 24.76 26.52 -18.19
C TYR A 866 25.18 27.18 -19.50
N SER A 867 24.70 26.70 -20.65
CA SER A 867 25.05 27.28 -21.95
C SER A 867 24.55 28.71 -22.11
N ASN A 868 23.42 29.04 -21.48
CA ASN A 868 22.78 30.35 -21.58
C ASN A 868 23.10 31.29 -20.40
N GLY A 869 23.76 30.80 -19.35
CA GLY A 869 24.03 31.59 -18.13
C GLY A 869 22.75 31.98 -17.37
N GLN A 870 21.74 31.11 -17.35
CA GLN A 870 20.43 31.39 -16.74
C GLN A 870 20.43 31.02 -15.25
N GLY A 871 20.54 32.01 -14.36
CA GLY A 871 20.62 31.77 -12.90
C GLY A 871 21.97 31.23 -12.42
N VAL A 872 22.90 30.98 -13.34
CA VAL A 872 24.29 30.57 -13.08
C VAL A 872 25.22 31.33 -14.03
N GLU A 873 26.51 31.40 -13.70
CA GLU A 873 27.50 31.91 -14.65
C GLU A 873 27.53 31.01 -15.90
N GLN A 874 27.59 31.63 -17.08
CA GLN A 874 27.64 30.91 -18.35
C GLN A 874 28.90 30.04 -18.41
N ASP A 875 28.71 28.73 -18.63
CA ASP A 875 29.80 27.75 -18.57
C ASP A 875 29.55 26.64 -19.59
N TYR A 876 30.15 26.80 -20.78
CA TYR A 876 30.00 25.82 -21.85
C TYR A 876 30.69 24.48 -21.57
N ALA A 877 31.71 24.45 -20.71
CA ALA A 877 32.37 23.21 -20.32
C ALA A 877 31.44 22.36 -19.46
N LYS A 878 30.75 22.97 -18.49
CA LYS A 878 29.69 22.29 -17.72
C LYS A 878 28.49 21.93 -18.58
N ALA A 879 28.09 22.80 -19.51
CA ALA A 879 27.02 22.47 -20.46
C ALA A 879 27.35 21.19 -21.24
N MET A 880 28.59 21.08 -21.74
CA MET A 880 29.10 19.90 -22.43
C MET A 880 29.04 18.63 -21.55
N GLU A 881 29.47 18.71 -20.29
CA GLU A 881 29.37 17.58 -19.35
C GLU A 881 27.93 17.08 -19.17
N TRP A 882 26.97 18.00 -19.01
CA TRP A 882 25.56 17.66 -18.85
C TRP A 882 24.92 17.14 -20.13
N TYR A 883 25.29 17.69 -21.30
CA TYR A 883 24.83 17.14 -22.57
C TYR A 883 25.37 15.73 -22.83
N LEU A 884 26.61 15.42 -22.43
CA LEU A 884 27.13 14.06 -22.50
C LEU A 884 26.32 13.11 -21.62
N LYS A 885 26.05 13.49 -20.36
CA LYS A 885 25.17 12.71 -19.46
C LYS A 885 23.77 12.47 -20.05
N ALA A 886 23.16 13.51 -20.61
CA ALA A 886 21.85 13.41 -21.25
C ALA A 886 21.87 12.48 -22.47
N SER A 887 22.93 12.56 -23.30
CA SER A 887 23.14 11.67 -24.44
C SER A 887 23.32 10.20 -24.01
N ASP A 888 24.11 9.96 -22.96
CA ASP A 888 24.33 8.62 -22.40
C ASP A 888 23.04 8.04 -21.79
N ALA A 889 22.18 8.91 -21.23
CA ALA A 889 20.82 8.58 -20.79
C ALA A 889 19.80 8.49 -21.95
N GLY A 890 20.24 8.62 -23.21
CA GLY A 890 19.42 8.38 -24.41
C GLY A 890 18.75 9.60 -25.03
N ASP A 891 18.96 10.83 -24.54
CA ASP A 891 18.39 12.03 -25.16
C ASP A 891 19.18 12.46 -26.41
N SER A 892 18.61 12.22 -27.59
CA SER A 892 19.27 12.55 -28.86
C SER A 892 19.37 14.05 -29.15
N ARG A 893 18.59 14.90 -28.48
CA ARG A 893 18.71 16.37 -28.61
C ARG A 893 20.01 16.88 -28.00
N ALA A 894 20.51 16.20 -26.97
CA ALA A 894 21.79 16.54 -26.36
C ALA A 894 22.96 16.39 -27.35
N LYS A 895 22.90 15.37 -28.24
CA LYS A 895 23.88 15.17 -29.31
C LYS A 895 23.91 16.34 -30.30
N VAL A 896 22.75 16.96 -30.57
CA VAL A 896 22.66 18.16 -31.42
C VAL A 896 23.42 19.32 -30.77
N ASN A 897 23.20 19.55 -29.46
CA ASN A 897 23.86 20.63 -28.73
C ASN A 897 25.38 20.40 -28.59
N ILE A 898 25.83 19.15 -28.45
CA ILE A 898 27.25 18.83 -28.46
C ILE A 898 27.89 19.17 -29.82
N GLY A 899 27.20 18.83 -30.93
CA GLY A 899 27.65 19.19 -32.26
C GLY A 899 27.78 20.70 -32.44
N GLU A 900 26.81 21.47 -31.94
CA GLU A 900 26.85 22.93 -31.94
C GLU A 900 27.99 23.51 -31.09
N ILE A 901 28.28 22.93 -29.93
CA ILE A 901 29.42 23.32 -29.10
C ILE A 901 30.74 23.20 -29.90
N TYR A 902 30.95 22.08 -30.60
CA TYR A 902 32.14 21.89 -31.44
C TYR A 902 32.14 22.81 -32.67
N ARG A 903 30.98 23.00 -33.32
CA ARG A 903 30.87 23.85 -34.51
C ARG A 903 31.24 25.30 -34.23
N ASN A 904 30.85 25.81 -33.05
CA ASN A 904 31.06 27.21 -32.69
C ASN A 904 32.30 27.43 -31.79
N GLY A 905 32.94 26.36 -31.29
CA GLY A 905 34.08 26.46 -30.38
C GLY A 905 33.71 26.96 -28.98
N TYR A 906 32.53 26.58 -28.48
CA TYR A 906 32.03 27.04 -27.18
C TYR A 906 32.61 26.21 -26.02
N GLY A 907 33.58 26.77 -25.29
CA GLY A 907 34.25 26.06 -24.18
C GLY A 907 35.19 24.93 -24.62
N VAL A 908 35.29 24.68 -25.92
CA VAL A 908 36.20 23.72 -26.57
C VAL A 908 36.83 24.37 -27.80
N GLU A 909 37.93 23.82 -28.30
CA GLU A 909 38.47 24.26 -29.59
C GLU A 909 37.46 23.94 -30.71
N GLN A 910 37.27 24.91 -31.60
CA GLN A 910 36.36 24.75 -32.74
C GLN A 910 36.81 23.59 -33.62
N ASP A 911 35.91 22.64 -33.87
CA ASP A 911 36.22 21.40 -34.60
C ASP A 911 35.01 20.95 -35.40
N TYR A 912 34.97 21.34 -36.67
CA TYR A 912 33.90 20.99 -37.59
C TYR A 912 33.82 19.48 -37.89
N THR A 913 34.94 18.76 -37.79
CA THR A 913 34.95 17.31 -38.01
C THR A 913 34.21 16.61 -36.87
N LYS A 914 34.52 16.96 -35.62
CA LYS A 914 33.77 16.46 -34.46
C LYS A 914 32.32 16.92 -34.44
N ALA A 915 32.05 18.16 -34.88
CA ALA A 915 30.67 18.62 -35.01
C ALA A 915 29.88 17.71 -35.95
N ILE A 916 30.43 17.39 -37.13
CA ILE A 916 29.81 16.43 -38.07
C ILE A 916 29.63 15.05 -37.43
N GLU A 917 30.63 14.52 -36.72
CA GLU A 917 30.51 13.22 -36.03
C GLU A 917 29.33 13.17 -35.04
N TRP A 918 29.16 14.22 -34.24
CA TRP A 918 28.05 14.30 -33.28
C TRP A 918 26.70 14.52 -33.96
N HIS A 919 26.64 15.34 -35.00
CA HIS A 919 25.43 15.51 -35.79
C HIS A 919 25.05 14.24 -36.57
N LEU A 920 26.01 13.42 -37.01
CA LEU A 920 25.74 12.10 -37.59
C LEU A 920 25.09 11.17 -36.57
N LYS A 921 25.64 11.09 -35.34
CA LYS A 921 25.04 10.30 -34.26
C LYS A 921 23.63 10.76 -33.88
N ALA A 922 23.34 12.06 -33.99
CA ALA A 922 22.01 12.61 -33.77
C ALA A 922 21.06 12.30 -34.96
N SER A 923 21.57 12.38 -36.19
CA SER A 923 20.86 12.02 -37.42
C SER A 923 20.45 10.55 -37.44
N ASP A 924 21.32 9.63 -36.99
CA ASP A 924 20.99 8.20 -36.87
C ASP A 924 19.84 7.95 -35.88
N ALA A 925 19.64 8.86 -34.92
CA ALA A 925 18.51 8.87 -34.00
C ALA A 925 17.30 9.68 -34.52
N GLY A 926 17.30 10.08 -35.79
CA GLY A 926 16.20 10.77 -36.46
C GLY A 926 16.16 12.29 -36.30
N GLN A 927 17.20 12.93 -35.74
CA GLN A 927 17.21 14.38 -35.51
C GLN A 927 17.40 15.17 -36.83
N SER A 928 16.29 15.67 -37.38
CA SER A 928 16.23 16.40 -38.65
C SER A 928 17.05 17.70 -38.65
N THR A 929 17.15 18.38 -37.50
CA THR A 929 17.97 19.59 -37.33
C THR A 929 19.46 19.30 -37.53
N SER A 930 19.95 18.14 -37.06
CA SER A 930 21.36 17.76 -37.27
C SER A 930 21.65 17.44 -38.73
N MET A 931 20.73 16.80 -39.45
CA MET A 931 20.86 16.58 -40.89
C MET A 931 20.95 17.92 -41.64
N PHE A 932 20.15 18.91 -41.25
CA PHE A 932 20.20 20.26 -41.81
C PHE A 932 21.52 20.99 -41.50
N ILE A 933 22.00 20.91 -40.26
CA ILE A 933 23.28 21.52 -39.87
C ILE A 933 24.45 20.92 -40.66
N ILE A 934 24.48 19.60 -40.88
CA ILE A 934 25.50 18.99 -41.73
C ILE A 934 25.44 19.56 -43.15
N GLY A 935 24.23 19.76 -43.70
CA GLY A 935 24.04 20.42 -44.99
C GLY A 935 24.60 21.84 -45.03
N LEU A 936 24.36 22.65 -43.98
CA LEU A 936 24.92 24.00 -43.86
C LEU A 936 26.45 24.00 -43.81
N ILE A 937 27.06 23.06 -43.07
CA ILE A 937 28.53 22.97 -42.96
C ILE A 937 29.16 22.75 -44.34
N TYR A 938 28.58 21.90 -45.19
CA TYR A 938 29.04 21.71 -46.57
C TYR A 938 28.70 22.87 -47.50
N TYR A 939 27.63 23.63 -47.20
CA TYR A 939 27.20 24.76 -48.00
C TYR A 939 28.10 26.01 -47.79
N ASP A 940 28.56 26.27 -46.56
CA ASP A 940 29.25 27.52 -46.18
C ASP A 940 30.80 27.44 -46.07
N ASP A 941 31.44 26.37 -46.55
CA ASP A 941 32.91 26.13 -46.43
C ASP A 941 33.43 26.12 -44.97
N GLN A 942 32.61 25.63 -44.04
CA GLN A 942 32.90 25.68 -42.61
C GLN A 942 33.81 24.53 -42.17
N GLY A 943 35.12 24.70 -42.36
CA GLY A 943 36.15 23.73 -41.94
C GLY A 943 36.21 22.44 -42.75
N VAL A 944 35.32 22.27 -43.71
CA VAL A 944 35.33 21.24 -44.77
C VAL A 944 35.14 21.95 -46.10
N GLU A 945 35.76 21.42 -47.16
CA GLU A 945 35.67 22.00 -48.51
C GLU A 945 34.20 22.11 -48.94
N GLN A 946 33.79 23.31 -49.37
CA GLN A 946 32.45 23.59 -49.87
C GLN A 946 32.01 22.57 -50.93
N ASP A 947 30.87 21.95 -50.70
CA ASP A 947 30.30 20.91 -51.56
C ASP A 947 28.77 21.05 -51.61
N TYR A 948 28.29 21.84 -52.58
CA TYR A 948 26.86 22.06 -52.76
C TYR A 948 26.08 20.76 -53.09
N ALA A 949 26.73 19.76 -53.69
CA ALA A 949 26.07 18.50 -54.00
C ALA A 949 25.81 17.68 -52.72
N LYS A 950 26.79 17.62 -51.82
CA LYS A 950 26.60 17.02 -50.48
C LYS A 950 25.62 17.83 -49.62
N ALA A 951 25.70 19.16 -49.67
CA ALA A 951 24.74 20.02 -48.98
C ALA A 951 23.30 19.69 -49.42
N MET A 952 23.06 19.59 -50.74
CA MET A 952 21.77 19.17 -51.30
C MET A 952 21.33 17.78 -50.82
N GLU A 953 22.24 16.79 -50.77
CA GLU A 953 21.92 15.45 -50.26
C GLU A 953 21.44 15.49 -48.80
N TRP A 954 22.16 16.21 -47.94
CA TRP A 954 21.80 16.35 -46.53
C TRP A 954 20.53 17.15 -46.32
N PHE A 955 20.33 18.21 -47.12
CA PHE A 955 19.08 18.96 -47.09
C PHE A 955 17.89 18.09 -47.49
N LEU A 956 18.04 17.23 -48.51
CA LEU A 956 16.99 16.28 -48.89
C LEU A 956 16.68 15.29 -47.76
N LYS A 957 17.70 14.72 -47.10
CA LYS A 957 17.51 13.86 -45.92
C LYS A 957 16.75 14.58 -44.80
N ALA A 958 17.16 15.80 -44.45
CA ALA A 958 16.49 16.60 -43.44
C ALA A 958 15.04 16.93 -43.83
N SER A 959 14.77 17.20 -45.12
CA SER A 959 13.43 17.49 -45.62
C SER A 959 12.50 16.26 -45.55
N ASN A 960 13.02 15.06 -45.85
CA ASN A 960 12.28 13.80 -45.70
C ASN A 960 11.97 13.50 -44.23
N ALA A 961 12.79 13.98 -43.31
CA ALA A 961 12.55 13.95 -41.87
C ALA A 961 11.67 15.12 -41.37
N GLY A 962 11.12 15.94 -42.26
CA GLY A 962 10.17 17.01 -41.95
C GLY A 962 10.78 18.39 -41.65
N GLN A 963 12.07 18.61 -41.86
CA GLN A 963 12.71 19.90 -41.58
C GLN A 963 12.32 20.97 -42.63
N SER A 964 11.46 21.92 -42.24
CA SER A 964 10.93 22.97 -43.12
C SER A 964 12.01 23.96 -43.63
N THR A 965 12.96 24.35 -42.77
CA THR A 965 14.12 25.19 -43.14
C THR A 965 15.01 24.54 -44.20
N SER A 966 15.07 23.20 -44.22
CA SER A 966 15.78 22.46 -45.24
C SER A 966 15.05 22.49 -46.59
N MET A 967 13.72 22.35 -46.57
CA MET A 967 12.88 22.49 -47.78
C MET A 967 13.05 23.88 -48.40
N TYR A 968 13.09 24.92 -47.57
CA TYR A 968 13.37 26.29 -48.00
C TYR A 968 14.76 26.42 -48.64
N SER A 969 15.79 25.86 -48.00
CA SER A 969 17.18 25.91 -48.50
C SER A 969 17.32 25.21 -49.85
N ILE A 970 16.63 24.08 -50.07
CA ILE A 970 16.55 23.40 -51.37
C ILE A 970 15.90 24.31 -52.42
N GLY A 971 14.77 24.95 -52.06
CA GLY A 971 14.09 25.91 -52.93
C GLY A 971 15.00 27.06 -53.34
N GLU A 972 15.76 27.60 -52.39
CA GLU A 972 16.72 28.66 -52.62
C GLU A 972 17.86 28.22 -53.55
N MET A 973 18.42 27.02 -53.33
CA MET A 973 19.45 26.43 -54.21
C MET A 973 18.98 26.30 -55.66
N TYR A 974 17.74 25.85 -55.89
CA TYR A 974 17.13 25.84 -57.24
C TYR A 974 16.88 27.24 -57.80
N ARG A 975 16.51 28.21 -56.94
CA ARG A 975 16.23 29.59 -57.34
C ARG A 975 17.49 30.29 -57.83
N ILE A 976 18.63 30.06 -57.19
CA ILE A 976 19.92 30.71 -57.52
C ILE A 976 20.83 29.86 -58.41
N GLY A 977 20.56 28.55 -58.55
CA GLY A 977 21.35 27.62 -59.37
C GLY A 977 22.66 27.18 -58.71
N GLN A 978 22.68 27.00 -57.39
CA GLN A 978 23.85 26.53 -56.64
C GLN A 978 23.76 25.03 -56.40
N GLY A 979 24.78 24.27 -56.84
CA GLY A 979 24.80 22.80 -56.76
C GLY A 979 23.84 22.08 -57.71
N VAL A 980 22.90 22.81 -58.32
CA VAL A 980 21.92 22.33 -59.30
C VAL A 980 21.72 23.38 -60.40
N GLU A 981 21.21 22.96 -61.56
CA GLU A 981 20.79 23.92 -62.59
C GLU A 981 19.64 24.80 -62.07
N GLN A 982 19.69 26.09 -62.37
CA GLN A 982 18.66 27.04 -61.95
C GLN A 982 17.29 26.65 -62.52
N ASP A 983 16.31 26.46 -61.64
CA ASP A 983 14.96 26.02 -62.01
C ASP A 983 13.95 26.69 -61.08
N TYR A 984 13.35 27.79 -61.55
CA TYR A 984 12.35 28.53 -60.78
C TYR A 984 11.07 27.72 -60.53
N SER A 985 10.73 26.74 -61.37
CA SER A 985 9.53 25.92 -61.17
C SER A 985 9.73 24.97 -59.99
N LYS A 986 10.91 24.32 -59.92
CA LYS A 986 11.29 23.49 -58.77
C LYS A 986 11.50 24.32 -57.51
N ALA A 987 12.10 25.51 -57.63
CA ALA A 987 12.24 26.43 -56.51
C ALA A 987 10.88 26.76 -55.88
N LEU A 988 9.87 27.05 -56.72
CA LEU A 988 8.51 27.32 -56.26
C LEU A 988 7.88 26.10 -55.60
N GLU A 989 8.03 24.91 -56.17
CA GLU A 989 7.52 23.65 -55.60
C GLU A 989 8.08 23.41 -54.19
N TRP A 990 9.38 23.57 -54.01
CA TRP A 990 10.03 23.39 -52.70
C TRP A 990 9.67 24.49 -51.70
N CYS A 991 9.54 25.74 -52.14
CA CYS A 991 9.06 26.81 -51.27
C CYS A 991 7.60 26.57 -50.82
N LEU A 992 6.73 26.05 -51.69
CA LEU A 992 5.37 25.67 -51.31
C LEU A 992 5.36 24.56 -50.26
N LYS A 993 6.16 23.49 -50.44
CA LYS A 993 6.32 22.44 -49.42
C LYS A 993 6.83 23.00 -48.10
N ALA A 994 7.81 23.89 -48.14
CA ALA A 994 8.36 24.54 -46.95
C ALA A 994 7.29 25.40 -46.24
N SER A 995 6.48 26.14 -46.99
CA SER A 995 5.37 26.93 -46.47
C SER A 995 4.27 26.06 -45.85
N ASP A 996 3.92 24.94 -46.47
CA ASP A 996 2.94 23.98 -45.92
C ASP A 996 3.47 23.35 -44.62
N ALA A 997 4.79 23.20 -44.51
CA ALA A 997 5.50 22.81 -43.29
C ALA A 997 5.75 24.00 -42.32
N GLY A 998 5.19 25.18 -42.58
CA GLY A 998 5.20 26.33 -41.68
C GLY A 998 6.45 27.23 -41.75
N GLU A 999 7.30 27.12 -42.77
CA GLU A 999 8.48 27.99 -42.92
C GLU A 999 8.11 29.37 -43.50
N PRO A 1000 8.16 30.46 -42.71
CA PRO A 1000 7.61 31.73 -43.19
C PRO A 1000 8.58 32.48 -44.13
N ASN A 1001 9.89 32.17 -44.14
CA ASN A 1001 10.79 32.73 -45.16
C ASN A 1001 10.43 32.19 -46.56
N ALA A 1002 9.90 30.97 -46.66
CA ALA A 1002 9.42 30.43 -47.93
C ALA A 1002 8.21 31.21 -48.46
N MET A 1003 7.31 31.66 -47.58
CA MET A 1003 6.16 32.50 -47.96
C MET A 1003 6.61 33.84 -48.57
N VAL A 1004 7.66 34.45 -48.02
CA VAL A 1004 8.26 35.68 -48.59
C VAL A 1004 8.81 35.39 -49.99
N ASN A 1005 9.60 34.33 -50.15
CA ASN A 1005 10.15 33.93 -51.45
C ASN A 1005 9.06 33.63 -52.49
N ILE A 1006 7.97 32.96 -52.11
CA ILE A 1006 6.83 32.72 -53.02
C ILE A 1006 6.21 34.06 -53.44
N GLY A 1007 6.05 35.00 -52.50
CA GLY A 1007 5.58 36.35 -52.81
C GLY A 1007 6.48 37.07 -53.81
N GLU A 1008 7.80 36.98 -53.63
CA GLU A 1008 8.78 37.56 -54.56
C GLU A 1008 8.74 36.90 -55.94
N MET A 1009 8.62 35.58 -55.98
CA MET A 1009 8.51 34.81 -57.22
C MET A 1009 7.22 35.15 -57.98
N CYS A 1010 6.09 35.30 -57.29
CA CYS A 1010 4.83 35.79 -57.87
C CYS A 1010 4.96 37.22 -58.40
N ARG A 1011 5.61 38.10 -57.63
CA ARG A 1011 5.85 39.51 -57.99
C ARG A 1011 6.72 39.64 -59.24
N ASN A 1012 7.72 38.77 -59.39
CA ASN A 1012 8.71 38.83 -60.47
C ASN A 1012 8.40 37.90 -61.65
N GLY A 1013 7.38 37.04 -61.56
CA GLY A 1013 7.05 36.05 -62.59
C GLY A 1013 8.08 34.92 -62.71
N GLN A 1014 8.69 34.51 -61.60
CA GLN A 1014 9.72 33.46 -61.54
C GLN A 1014 9.05 32.10 -61.26
N GLY A 1015 9.06 31.18 -62.22
CA GLY A 1015 8.44 29.85 -62.07
C GLY A 1015 6.90 29.86 -62.08
N VAL A 1016 6.30 31.05 -62.16
CA VAL A 1016 4.86 31.30 -62.26
C VAL A 1016 4.62 32.56 -63.10
N GLN A 1017 3.43 32.72 -63.68
CA GLN A 1017 3.06 33.98 -64.32
C GLN A 1017 3.06 35.11 -63.28
N GLN A 1018 3.60 36.27 -63.65
CA GLN A 1018 3.62 37.45 -62.78
C GLN A 1018 2.21 37.81 -62.30
N ASP A 1019 2.04 37.91 -60.98
CA ASP A 1019 0.75 38.17 -60.33
C ASP A 1019 0.99 38.92 -59.02
N TYR A 1020 0.77 40.23 -59.04
CA TYR A 1020 0.90 41.08 -57.86
C TYR A 1020 -0.16 40.79 -56.80
N THR A 1021 -1.37 40.36 -57.18
CA THR A 1021 -2.42 40.05 -56.20
C THR A 1021 -2.04 38.81 -55.39
N LYS A 1022 -1.54 37.77 -56.05
CA LYS A 1022 -1.01 36.58 -55.34
C LYS A 1022 0.23 36.90 -54.52
N ALA A 1023 1.11 37.77 -55.01
CA ALA A 1023 2.26 38.22 -54.22
C ALA A 1023 1.80 38.88 -52.91
N MET A 1024 0.77 39.74 -52.97
CA MET A 1024 0.18 40.39 -51.80
C MET A 1024 -0.37 39.38 -50.79
N GLU A 1025 -1.11 38.37 -51.27
CA GLU A 1025 -1.66 37.30 -50.41
C GLU A 1025 -0.56 36.56 -49.64
N TRP A 1026 0.53 36.19 -50.32
CA TRP A 1026 1.66 35.51 -49.69
C TRP A 1026 2.43 36.38 -48.71
N TYR A 1027 2.64 37.66 -49.03
CA TYR A 1027 3.25 38.58 -48.06
C TYR A 1027 2.36 38.81 -46.84
N LEU A 1028 1.04 38.89 -46.99
CA LEU A 1028 0.13 38.99 -45.84
C LEU A 1028 0.27 37.78 -44.91
N LYS A 1029 0.24 36.55 -45.46
CA LYS A 1029 0.49 35.32 -44.69
C LYS A 1029 1.85 35.34 -43.98
N ALA A 1030 2.91 35.76 -44.66
CA ALA A 1030 4.24 35.86 -44.07
C ALA A 1030 4.30 36.96 -42.97
N SER A 1031 3.52 38.04 -43.12
CA SER A 1031 3.43 39.11 -42.12
C SER A 1031 2.68 38.70 -40.86
N ASP A 1032 1.66 37.85 -40.99
CA ASP A 1032 0.96 37.24 -39.86
C ASP A 1032 1.90 36.32 -39.06
N ALA A 1033 2.89 35.73 -39.74
CA ALA A 1033 4.00 35.00 -39.13
C ALA A 1033 5.17 35.91 -38.67
N GLY A 1034 4.98 37.24 -38.64
CA GLY A 1034 5.93 38.21 -38.09
C GLY A 1034 7.12 38.58 -38.99
N LYS A 1035 7.12 38.24 -40.29
CA LYS A 1035 8.26 38.53 -41.17
C LYS A 1035 8.31 40.00 -41.59
N SER A 1036 9.31 40.73 -41.10
CA SER A 1036 9.54 42.15 -41.38
C SER A 1036 9.74 42.46 -42.87
N ASN A 1037 10.44 41.58 -43.61
CA ASN A 1037 10.62 41.68 -45.07
C ASN A 1037 9.28 41.63 -45.83
N ALA A 1038 8.32 40.83 -45.36
CA ALA A 1038 6.98 40.78 -45.94
C ALA A 1038 6.22 42.09 -45.70
N MET A 1039 6.30 42.63 -44.48
CA MET A 1039 5.68 43.92 -44.13
C MET A 1039 6.26 45.07 -44.96
N LEU A 1040 7.58 45.08 -45.19
CA LEU A 1040 8.24 46.03 -46.10
C LEU A 1040 7.69 45.91 -47.52
N ASN A 1041 7.60 44.69 -48.06
CA ASN A 1041 7.09 44.45 -49.40
C ASN A 1041 5.60 44.85 -49.54
N ILE A 1042 4.77 44.64 -48.51
CA ILE A 1042 3.39 45.12 -48.48
C ILE A 1042 3.32 46.65 -48.54
N GLY A 1043 4.15 47.33 -47.73
CA GLY A 1043 4.24 48.80 -47.74
C GLY A 1043 4.61 49.33 -49.13
N GLU A 1044 5.59 48.71 -49.78
CA GLU A 1044 5.98 49.02 -51.16
C GLU A 1044 4.85 48.77 -52.17
N MET A 1045 4.07 47.71 -52.01
CA MET A 1045 2.95 47.42 -52.91
C MET A 1045 1.83 48.46 -52.80
N TYR A 1046 1.51 48.91 -51.59
CA TYR A 1046 0.57 50.04 -51.40
C TYR A 1046 1.12 51.36 -51.91
N ARG A 1047 2.43 51.64 -51.72
CA ARG A 1047 3.06 52.87 -52.20
C ARG A 1047 3.03 52.96 -53.73
N ASN A 1048 3.24 51.85 -54.43
CA ASN A 1048 3.34 51.82 -55.88
C ASN A 1048 2.03 51.39 -56.60
N GLY A 1049 1.00 50.95 -55.87
CA GLY A 1049 -0.25 50.44 -56.44
C GLY A 1049 -0.12 49.08 -57.14
N TYR A 1050 0.75 48.20 -56.64
CA TYR A 1050 0.97 46.86 -57.21
C TYR A 1050 0.00 45.84 -56.63
N GLY A 1051 -0.95 45.36 -57.44
CA GLY A 1051 -1.97 44.37 -57.00
C GLY A 1051 -3.03 44.92 -56.06
N VAL A 1052 -2.91 46.19 -55.67
CA VAL A 1052 -3.83 46.94 -54.79
C VAL A 1052 -3.95 48.37 -55.32
N GLU A 1053 -5.02 49.08 -54.93
CA GLU A 1053 -5.11 50.52 -55.17
C GLU A 1053 -3.99 51.25 -54.42
N GLN A 1054 -3.37 52.24 -55.08
CA GLN A 1054 -2.30 53.03 -54.48
C GLN A 1054 -2.82 53.78 -53.25
N ASP A 1055 -2.20 53.56 -52.10
CA ASP A 1055 -2.61 54.14 -50.82
C ASP A 1055 -1.38 54.42 -49.95
N TYR A 1056 -0.91 55.67 -49.98
CA TYR A 1056 0.24 56.09 -49.19
C TYR A 1056 -0.02 56.02 -47.68
N THR A 1057 -1.27 56.16 -47.22
CA THR A 1057 -1.58 56.09 -45.78
C THR A 1057 -1.39 54.67 -45.27
N LYS A 1058 -1.87 53.67 -46.02
CA LYS A 1058 -1.61 52.26 -45.71
C LYS A 1058 -0.14 51.89 -45.87
N ALA A 1059 0.55 52.45 -46.86
CA ALA A 1059 1.99 52.25 -47.02
C ALA A 1059 2.75 52.68 -45.75
N VAL A 1060 2.46 53.87 -45.21
CA VAL A 1060 3.05 54.35 -43.95
C VAL A 1060 2.75 53.39 -42.79
N GLN A 1061 1.50 52.94 -42.63
CA GLN A 1061 1.13 52.01 -41.56
C GLN A 1061 1.92 50.69 -41.61
N TRP A 1062 2.10 50.12 -42.80
CA TRP A 1062 2.86 48.88 -42.97
C TRP A 1062 4.36 49.07 -42.79
N HIS A 1063 4.93 50.19 -43.26
CA HIS A 1063 6.33 50.49 -42.99
C HIS A 1063 6.61 50.74 -41.50
N LEU A 1064 5.68 51.35 -40.75
CA LEU A 1064 5.79 51.48 -39.30
C LEU A 1064 5.84 50.11 -38.62
N ARG A 1065 4.91 49.20 -38.98
CA ARG A 1065 4.94 47.81 -38.48
C ARG A 1065 6.25 47.08 -38.80
N ALA A 1066 6.74 47.25 -40.03
CA ALA A 1066 8.02 46.66 -40.44
C ALA A 1066 9.20 47.25 -39.65
N SER A 1067 9.17 48.55 -39.35
CA SER A 1067 10.17 49.24 -38.52
C SER A 1067 10.14 48.75 -37.07
N ASP A 1068 8.96 48.57 -36.48
CA ASP A 1068 8.80 48.00 -35.13
C ASP A 1068 9.34 46.56 -35.07
N ALA A 1069 9.26 45.84 -36.19
CA ALA A 1069 9.88 44.53 -36.39
C ALA A 1069 11.38 44.58 -36.80
N GLY A 1070 12.02 45.76 -36.74
CA GLY A 1070 13.46 45.94 -36.96
C GLY A 1070 13.92 46.18 -38.40
N GLN A 1071 13.02 46.41 -39.35
CA GLN A 1071 13.41 46.63 -40.75
C GLN A 1071 13.95 48.03 -41.02
N SER A 1072 15.27 48.16 -41.14
CA SER A 1072 15.96 49.43 -41.37
C SER A 1072 15.59 50.12 -42.69
N THR A 1073 15.38 49.36 -43.77
CA THR A 1073 14.92 49.92 -45.06
C THR A 1073 13.52 50.55 -44.97
N SER A 1074 12.63 50.03 -44.11
CA SER A 1074 11.33 50.66 -43.89
C SER A 1074 11.46 51.99 -43.16
N MET A 1075 12.41 52.13 -42.24
CA MET A 1075 12.70 53.41 -41.56
C MET A 1075 13.13 54.49 -42.57
N LEU A 1076 13.98 54.12 -43.55
CA LEU A 1076 14.35 55.01 -44.65
C LEU A 1076 13.13 55.42 -45.48
N VAL A 1077 12.27 54.48 -45.84
CA VAL A 1077 11.06 54.76 -46.62
C VAL A 1077 10.08 55.66 -45.87
N ILE A 1078 9.91 55.49 -44.56
CA ILE A 1078 9.10 56.40 -43.73
C ILE A 1078 9.68 57.82 -43.80
N GLY A 1079 11.00 57.96 -43.69
CA GLY A 1079 11.68 59.25 -43.84
C GLY A 1079 11.37 59.91 -45.18
N LEU A 1080 11.39 59.16 -46.28
CA LEU A 1080 11.02 59.64 -47.61
C LEU A 1080 9.54 60.07 -47.69
N LEU A 1081 8.62 59.31 -47.10
CA LEU A 1081 7.19 59.64 -47.10
C LEU A 1081 6.89 60.93 -46.33
N TYR A 1082 7.59 61.17 -45.21
CA TYR A 1082 7.52 62.47 -44.49
C TYR A 1082 8.18 63.61 -45.25
N TYR A 1083 9.28 63.34 -45.95
CA TYR A 1083 9.97 64.34 -46.77
C TYR A 1083 9.09 64.82 -47.93
N ASP A 1084 8.38 63.91 -48.60
CA ASP A 1084 7.52 64.21 -49.75
C ASP A 1084 6.07 64.57 -49.37
N GLY A 1085 5.66 64.35 -48.11
CA GLY A 1085 4.28 64.57 -47.66
C GLY A 1085 3.27 63.57 -48.27
N GLN A 1086 3.70 62.33 -48.49
CA GLN A 1086 2.89 61.28 -49.12
C GLN A 1086 2.27 60.38 -48.05
N GLY A 1087 0.94 60.45 -47.89
CA GLY A 1087 0.20 59.67 -46.87
C GLY A 1087 0.33 60.19 -45.44
N VAL A 1088 1.17 61.21 -45.24
CA VAL A 1088 1.38 61.98 -44.00
C VAL A 1088 1.55 63.46 -44.36
N GLU A 1089 1.36 64.36 -43.40
CA GLU A 1089 1.72 65.76 -43.58
C GLU A 1089 3.23 65.89 -43.78
N GLN A 1090 3.65 66.74 -44.73
CA GLN A 1090 5.07 66.98 -45.01
C GLN A 1090 5.76 67.56 -43.78
N ASP A 1091 6.80 66.86 -43.30
CA ASP A 1091 7.52 67.23 -42.09
C ASP A 1091 8.99 66.83 -42.22
N TYR A 1092 9.83 67.81 -42.56
CA TYR A 1092 11.26 67.60 -42.71
C TYR A 1092 11.97 67.25 -41.39
N ALA A 1093 11.47 67.69 -40.24
CA ALA A 1093 12.09 67.36 -38.96
C ALA A 1093 11.85 65.88 -38.62
N LYS A 1094 10.64 65.37 -38.86
CA LYS A 1094 10.34 63.94 -38.74
C LYS A 1094 11.07 63.09 -39.78
N ALA A 1095 11.18 63.56 -41.01
CA ALA A 1095 11.97 62.88 -42.04
C ALA A 1095 13.43 62.69 -41.57
N MET A 1096 14.03 63.74 -41.01
CA MET A 1096 15.38 63.70 -40.43
C MET A 1096 15.50 62.69 -39.28
N GLU A 1097 14.53 62.66 -38.36
CA GLU A 1097 14.50 61.69 -37.25
C GLU A 1097 14.51 60.24 -37.76
N TRP A 1098 13.66 59.93 -38.75
CA TRP A 1098 13.58 58.60 -39.34
C TRP A 1098 14.83 58.21 -40.12
N TYR A 1099 15.46 59.15 -40.85
CA TYR A 1099 16.74 58.86 -41.49
C TYR A 1099 17.85 58.57 -40.50
N LEU A 1100 17.90 59.26 -39.35
CA LEU A 1100 18.86 58.96 -38.29
C LEU A 1100 18.63 57.55 -37.71
N LYS A 1101 17.38 57.20 -37.37
CA LYS A 1101 17.02 55.84 -36.92
C LYS A 1101 17.43 54.77 -37.93
N ALA A 1102 17.18 55.02 -39.22
CA ALA A 1102 17.57 54.10 -40.29
C ALA A 1102 19.09 53.93 -40.36
N SER A 1103 19.85 55.02 -40.27
CA SER A 1103 21.32 55.00 -40.26
C SER A 1103 21.87 54.25 -39.04
N ASP A 1104 21.31 54.48 -37.84
CA ASP A 1104 21.71 53.79 -36.61
C ASP A 1104 21.40 52.29 -36.68
N ALA A 1105 20.32 51.92 -37.39
CA ALA A 1105 19.97 50.55 -37.73
C ALA A 1105 20.77 49.97 -38.92
N GLY A 1106 21.79 50.68 -39.42
CA GLY A 1106 22.71 50.21 -40.45
C GLY A 1106 22.31 50.48 -41.91
N GLU A 1107 21.22 51.20 -42.18
CA GLU A 1107 20.79 51.56 -43.54
C GLU A 1107 21.65 52.71 -44.09
N SER A 1108 22.71 52.36 -44.82
CA SER A 1108 23.70 53.30 -45.35
C SER A 1108 23.10 54.32 -46.34
N ARG A 1109 22.01 54.01 -47.05
CA ARG A 1109 21.33 54.96 -47.94
C ARG A 1109 20.75 56.15 -47.16
N ALA A 1110 20.39 55.96 -45.90
CA ALA A 1110 19.88 57.04 -45.05
C ALA A 1110 20.93 58.13 -44.81
N LYS A 1111 22.22 57.77 -44.76
CA LYS A 1111 23.34 58.72 -44.63
C LYS A 1111 23.38 59.71 -45.80
N VAL A 1112 23.05 59.25 -47.01
CA VAL A 1112 22.95 60.09 -48.21
C VAL A 1112 21.83 61.12 -48.03
N SER A 1113 20.64 60.66 -47.64
CA SER A 1113 19.48 61.52 -47.39
C SER A 1113 19.74 62.55 -46.28
N ILE A 1114 20.41 62.15 -45.18
CA ILE A 1114 20.82 63.09 -44.11
C ILE A 1114 21.77 64.16 -44.65
N GLY A 1115 22.76 63.77 -45.46
CA GLY A 1115 23.67 64.71 -46.10
C GLY A 1115 22.94 65.74 -46.98
N GLU A 1116 21.89 65.32 -47.68
CA GLU A 1116 21.04 66.20 -48.48
C GLU A 1116 20.16 67.13 -47.63
N MET A 1117 19.63 66.64 -46.50
CA MET A 1117 18.87 67.45 -45.54
C MET A 1117 19.71 68.62 -45.01
N TYR A 1118 20.95 68.36 -44.59
CA TYR A 1118 21.88 69.41 -44.15
C TYR A 1118 22.30 70.37 -45.27
N ARG A 1119 22.48 69.85 -46.50
CA ARG A 1119 22.87 70.67 -47.66
C ARG A 1119 21.77 71.66 -48.05
N ASN A 1120 20.51 71.28 -47.90
CA ASN A 1120 19.35 72.07 -48.29
C ASN A 1120 18.73 72.86 -47.13
N GLY A 1121 19.09 72.56 -45.87
CA GLY A 1121 18.46 73.16 -44.68
C GLY A 1121 17.03 72.66 -44.43
N HIS A 1122 16.73 71.42 -44.84
CA HIS A 1122 15.41 70.81 -44.63
C HIS A 1122 15.38 70.12 -43.26
N GLY A 1123 14.52 70.59 -42.35
CA GLY A 1123 14.35 70.01 -41.01
C GLY A 1123 15.49 70.27 -40.03
N VAL A 1124 16.59 70.85 -40.51
CA VAL A 1124 17.79 71.24 -39.76
C VAL A 1124 18.34 72.56 -40.30
N GLU A 1125 19.15 73.26 -39.51
CA GLU A 1125 19.88 74.42 -40.02
C GLU A 1125 20.81 74.00 -41.17
N LEU A 1126 20.85 74.82 -42.22
CA LEU A 1126 21.71 74.60 -43.38
C LEU A 1126 23.18 74.58 -42.94
N ASP A 1127 23.84 73.45 -43.12
CA ASP A 1127 25.23 73.21 -42.70
C ASP A 1127 25.95 72.36 -43.74
N TYR A 1128 26.70 73.03 -44.61
CA TYR A 1128 27.49 72.35 -45.63
C TYR A 1128 28.65 71.52 -45.07
N THR A 1129 29.12 71.79 -43.86
CA THR A 1129 30.22 71.01 -43.25
C THR A 1129 29.68 69.66 -42.81
N LYS A 1130 28.54 69.63 -42.12
CA LYS A 1130 27.85 68.37 -41.77
C LYS A 1130 27.38 67.60 -42.99
N ALA A 1131 26.85 68.29 -44.00
CA ALA A 1131 26.49 67.65 -45.27
C ALA A 1131 27.69 66.93 -45.91
N MET A 1132 28.89 67.51 -45.83
CA MET A 1132 30.12 66.92 -46.33
C MET A 1132 30.53 65.68 -45.52
N GLU A 1133 30.46 65.75 -44.18
CA GLU A 1133 30.79 64.62 -43.30
C GLU A 1133 29.90 63.40 -43.56
N TRP A 1134 28.58 63.60 -43.63
CA TRP A 1134 27.63 62.51 -43.91
C TRP A 1134 27.82 61.90 -45.29
N ASN A 1135 28.07 62.72 -46.32
CA ASN A 1135 28.37 62.20 -47.65
C ASN A 1135 29.73 61.47 -47.72
N LEU A 1136 30.74 61.92 -46.96
CA LEU A 1136 32.02 61.19 -46.87
C LEU A 1136 31.83 59.82 -46.22
N ASN A 1137 31.07 59.75 -45.12
CA ASN A 1137 30.74 58.49 -44.46
C ASN A 1137 29.96 57.55 -45.39
N ALA A 1138 28.93 58.04 -46.09
CA ALA A 1138 28.19 57.25 -47.06
C ALA A 1138 29.05 56.82 -48.27
N SER A 1139 30.02 57.63 -48.69
CA SER A 1139 30.94 57.28 -49.77
C SER A 1139 31.93 56.17 -49.40
N ALA A 1140 32.29 56.06 -48.11
CA ALA A 1140 33.10 54.95 -47.61
C ALA A 1140 32.34 53.62 -47.72
N ASP A 1141 31.01 53.67 -47.62
CA ASP A 1141 30.10 52.54 -47.87
C ASP A 1141 29.84 52.29 -49.37
N GLY A 1142 30.48 53.05 -50.27
CA GLY A 1142 30.42 52.85 -51.73
C GLY A 1142 29.29 53.58 -52.47
N HIS A 1143 28.51 54.45 -51.81
CA HIS A 1143 27.37 55.13 -52.45
C HIS A 1143 27.77 56.14 -53.51
N SER A 1144 27.39 55.87 -54.76
CA SER A 1144 27.73 56.69 -55.94
C SER A 1144 27.13 58.10 -55.89
N THR A 1145 25.88 58.24 -55.43
CA THR A 1145 25.21 59.53 -55.25
C THR A 1145 25.90 60.42 -54.21
N SER A 1146 26.44 59.84 -53.12
CA SER A 1146 27.24 60.63 -52.17
C SER A 1146 28.57 61.07 -52.75
N MET A 1147 29.24 60.22 -53.54
CA MET A 1147 30.44 60.61 -54.28
C MET A 1147 30.15 61.76 -55.25
N PHE A 1148 29.00 61.73 -55.93
CA PHE A 1148 28.52 62.82 -56.78
C PHE A 1148 28.25 64.10 -55.98
N ASN A 1149 27.52 63.99 -54.87
CA ASN A 1149 27.21 65.11 -53.98
C ASN A 1149 28.48 65.80 -53.44
N ILE A 1150 29.54 65.04 -53.12
CA ILE A 1150 30.85 65.58 -52.74
C ILE A 1150 31.49 66.34 -53.92
N GLY A 1151 31.41 65.77 -55.13
CA GLY A 1151 31.86 66.43 -56.37
C GLY A 1151 31.21 67.79 -56.57
N GLU A 1152 29.88 67.84 -56.45
CA GLU A 1152 29.07 69.07 -56.53
C GLU A 1152 29.49 70.10 -55.48
N MET A 1153 29.74 69.68 -54.24
CA MET A 1153 30.15 70.58 -53.16
C MET A 1153 31.53 71.20 -53.41
N TYR A 1154 32.50 70.44 -53.94
CA TYR A 1154 33.79 70.98 -54.38
C TYR A 1154 33.67 71.90 -55.60
N TYR A 1155 32.78 71.57 -56.55
CA TYR A 1155 32.55 72.35 -57.75
C TYR A 1155 31.94 73.73 -57.43
N LYS A 1156 30.97 73.76 -56.51
CA LYS A 1156 30.27 74.99 -56.07
C LYS A 1156 31.00 75.73 -54.95
N GLY A 1157 31.90 75.08 -54.22
CA GLY A 1157 32.57 75.64 -53.03
C GLY A 1157 31.66 75.70 -51.80
N GLN A 1158 30.79 74.69 -51.62
CA GLN A 1158 29.84 74.59 -50.51
C GLN A 1158 30.47 73.79 -49.36
N GLY A 1159 30.70 74.43 -48.21
CA GLY A 1159 31.33 73.79 -47.03
C GLY A 1159 32.84 73.53 -47.16
N VAL A 1160 33.39 73.67 -48.37
CA VAL A 1160 34.81 73.54 -48.70
C VAL A 1160 35.22 74.64 -49.68
N ARG A 1161 36.52 74.95 -49.74
CA ARG A 1161 37.04 75.87 -50.78
C ARG A 1161 36.81 75.24 -52.15
N ARG A 1162 36.24 76.02 -53.08
CA ARG A 1162 36.01 75.61 -54.47
C ARG A 1162 37.29 75.08 -55.10
N ASP A 1163 37.23 73.84 -55.60
CA ASP A 1163 38.37 73.10 -56.16
C ASP A 1163 37.88 72.18 -57.29
N TYR A 1164 37.99 72.65 -58.52
CA TYR A 1164 37.56 71.91 -59.70
C TYR A 1164 38.35 70.61 -59.91
N THR A 1165 39.63 70.54 -59.50
CA THR A 1165 40.41 69.31 -59.65
C THR A 1165 39.94 68.24 -58.69
N LYS A 1166 39.56 68.60 -57.46
CA LYS A 1166 38.92 67.66 -56.51
C LYS A 1166 37.50 67.28 -56.94
N ALA A 1167 36.71 68.23 -57.43
CA ALA A 1167 35.38 67.94 -57.98
C ALA A 1167 35.45 66.89 -59.10
N MET A 1168 36.36 67.07 -60.06
CA MET A 1168 36.61 66.12 -61.15
C MET A 1168 36.94 64.71 -60.64
N LYS A 1169 37.82 64.60 -59.62
CA LYS A 1169 38.18 63.31 -59.04
C LYS A 1169 36.97 62.60 -58.42
N TRP A 1170 36.12 63.33 -57.72
CA TRP A 1170 34.93 62.76 -57.09
C TRP A 1170 33.85 62.40 -58.11
N TYR A 1171 33.63 63.21 -59.15
CA TYR A 1171 32.73 62.81 -60.24
C TYR A 1171 33.24 61.57 -60.97
N LEU A 1172 34.56 61.44 -61.21
CA LEU A 1172 35.11 60.21 -61.79
C LEU A 1172 34.84 59.00 -60.89
N LYS A 1173 35.05 59.12 -59.57
CA LYS A 1173 34.71 58.04 -58.62
C LYS A 1173 33.21 57.70 -58.66
N ALA A 1174 32.35 58.70 -58.62
CA ALA A 1174 30.89 58.52 -58.71
C ALA A 1174 30.48 57.83 -60.01
N SER A 1175 31.09 58.20 -61.13
CA SER A 1175 30.86 57.59 -62.44
C SER A 1175 31.30 56.12 -62.50
N HIS A 1176 32.46 55.78 -61.92
CA HIS A 1176 32.90 54.37 -61.81
C HIS A 1176 31.99 53.57 -60.88
N ALA A 1177 31.44 54.21 -59.85
CA ALA A 1177 30.42 53.64 -58.98
C ALA A 1177 29.00 53.66 -59.61
N GLY A 1178 28.87 54.12 -60.86
CA GLY A 1178 27.63 54.02 -61.65
C GLY A 1178 26.70 55.24 -61.61
N ASP A 1179 27.11 56.38 -61.04
CA ASP A 1179 26.28 57.61 -61.04
C ASP A 1179 26.22 58.22 -62.46
N PRO A 1180 25.03 58.32 -63.09
CA PRO A 1180 24.90 58.82 -64.46
C PRO A 1180 25.12 60.33 -64.56
N GLN A 1181 24.80 61.08 -63.50
CA GLN A 1181 24.80 62.54 -63.49
C GLN A 1181 26.23 63.06 -63.35
N ALA A 1182 27.07 62.28 -62.66
CA ALA A 1182 28.52 62.48 -62.66
C ALA A 1182 29.12 62.49 -64.08
N LYS A 1183 28.64 61.61 -64.99
CA LYS A 1183 29.12 61.57 -66.38
C LYS A 1183 28.79 62.86 -67.14
N PHE A 1184 27.60 63.39 -66.93
CA PHE A 1184 27.16 64.66 -67.49
C PHE A 1184 28.02 65.83 -66.97
N CYS A 1185 28.25 65.90 -65.64
CA CYS A 1185 29.09 66.94 -65.04
C CYS A 1185 30.54 66.86 -65.55
N ILE A 1186 31.11 65.66 -65.72
CA ILE A 1186 32.45 65.47 -66.31
C ILE A 1186 32.51 66.04 -67.74
N GLY A 1187 31.47 65.80 -68.55
CA GLY A 1187 31.35 66.36 -69.89
C GLY A 1187 31.45 67.89 -69.90
N HIS A 1188 30.72 68.55 -69.00
CA HIS A 1188 30.80 70.00 -68.81
C HIS A 1188 32.18 70.48 -68.37
N MET A 1189 32.83 69.78 -67.45
CA MET A 1189 34.17 70.16 -66.96
C MET A 1189 35.23 70.09 -68.08
N TYR A 1190 35.16 69.10 -68.98
CA TYR A 1190 36.02 69.05 -70.17
C TYR A 1190 35.68 70.13 -71.20
N ARG A 1191 34.39 70.46 -71.39
CA ARG A 1191 33.97 71.51 -72.33
C ARG A 1191 34.45 72.91 -71.90
N GLU A 1192 34.40 73.19 -70.61
CA GLU A 1192 34.77 74.50 -70.03
C GLU A 1192 36.24 74.58 -69.59
N GLY A 1193 36.98 73.45 -69.58
CA GLY A 1193 38.36 73.40 -69.10
C GLY A 1193 38.50 73.63 -67.60
N GLN A 1194 37.52 73.19 -66.81
CA GLN A 1194 37.47 73.40 -65.38
C GLN A 1194 38.07 72.20 -64.64
N GLY A 1195 39.24 72.39 -64.02
CA GLY A 1195 39.95 71.34 -63.29
C GLY A 1195 40.67 70.31 -64.17
N VAL A 1196 40.50 70.39 -65.49
CA VAL A 1196 41.14 69.61 -66.56
C VAL A 1196 41.42 70.50 -67.78
N GLU A 1197 42.30 70.10 -68.69
CA GLU A 1197 42.47 70.83 -69.95
C GLU A 1197 41.18 70.75 -70.79
N LYS A 1198 40.79 71.88 -71.38
CA LYS A 1198 39.62 71.96 -72.25
C LYS A 1198 39.77 70.99 -73.44
N ASP A 1199 38.86 70.03 -73.54
CA ASP A 1199 38.87 68.98 -74.57
C ASP A 1199 37.43 68.67 -75.01
N CYS A 1200 37.02 69.24 -76.14
CA CYS A 1200 35.67 69.10 -76.65
C CYS A 1200 35.35 67.67 -77.12
N TYR A 1201 36.35 66.84 -77.46
CA TYR A 1201 36.12 65.45 -77.86
C TYR A 1201 35.85 64.55 -76.66
N LYS A 1202 36.61 64.72 -75.57
CA LYS A 1202 36.32 64.04 -74.30
C LYS A 1202 34.99 64.49 -73.71
N ALA A 1203 34.68 65.78 -73.79
CA ALA A 1203 33.37 66.29 -73.39
C ALA A 1203 32.22 65.59 -74.14
N MET A 1204 32.33 65.47 -75.48
CA MET A 1204 31.34 64.75 -76.29
C MET A 1204 31.21 63.28 -75.90
N ALA A 1205 32.32 62.56 -75.67
CA ALA A 1205 32.27 61.16 -75.27
C ALA A 1205 31.52 60.97 -73.94
N TRP A 1206 31.79 61.83 -72.96
CA TRP A 1206 31.11 61.79 -71.66
C TRP A 1206 29.63 62.17 -71.75
N PHE A 1207 29.24 63.13 -72.60
CA PHE A 1207 27.83 63.44 -72.82
C PHE A 1207 27.08 62.27 -73.48
N LEU A 1208 27.69 61.56 -74.44
CA LEU A 1208 27.10 60.36 -75.05
C LEU A 1208 26.96 59.22 -74.03
N GLU A 1209 27.97 59.02 -73.18
CA GLU A 1209 27.86 58.03 -72.09
C GLU A 1209 26.80 58.40 -71.05
N ALA A 1210 26.63 59.68 -70.73
CA ALA A 1210 25.56 60.14 -69.85
C ALA A 1210 24.18 59.89 -70.48
N LEU A 1211 24.05 60.10 -71.80
CA LEU A 1211 22.83 59.81 -72.57
C LEU A 1211 22.50 58.32 -72.59
N HIS A 1212 23.49 57.46 -72.82
CA HIS A 1212 23.33 56.00 -72.73
C HIS A 1212 22.96 55.55 -71.31
N ALA A 1213 23.41 56.29 -70.29
CA ALA A 1213 23.06 56.05 -68.91
C ALA A 1213 21.75 56.75 -68.47
N GLY A 1214 21.01 57.38 -69.39
CA GLY A 1214 19.67 57.92 -69.16
C GLY A 1214 19.57 59.41 -68.82
N VAL A 1215 20.65 60.18 -68.88
CA VAL A 1215 20.63 61.64 -68.65
C VAL A 1215 20.19 62.37 -69.91
N ALA A 1216 18.90 62.69 -70.00
CA ALA A 1216 18.32 63.31 -71.19
C ALA A 1216 18.86 64.72 -71.45
N GLU A 1217 19.23 65.46 -70.40
CA GLU A 1217 19.79 66.82 -70.49
C GLU A 1217 21.08 66.87 -71.30
N ALA A 1218 21.83 65.76 -71.34
CA ALA A 1218 23.04 65.63 -72.16
C ALA A 1218 22.79 65.87 -73.65
N ILE A 1219 21.57 65.66 -74.14
CA ILE A 1219 21.23 65.90 -75.55
C ILE A 1219 21.22 67.40 -75.89
N LEU A 1220 20.86 68.25 -74.93
CA LEU A 1220 20.76 69.70 -75.12
C LEU A 1220 22.14 70.34 -75.25
N GLU A 1221 23.16 69.73 -74.66
CA GLU A 1221 24.55 70.19 -74.72
C GLU A 1221 25.26 69.76 -76.02
N ILE A 1222 24.65 68.86 -76.81
CA ILE A 1222 25.13 68.42 -78.13
C ILE A 1222 24.40 69.22 -79.23
N ASP A 1223 24.47 70.55 -79.15
CA ASP A 1223 23.78 71.45 -80.07
C ASP A 1223 24.61 71.83 -81.32
N GLN A 1224 23.99 72.56 -82.25
CA GLN A 1224 24.64 73.02 -83.49
C GLN A 1224 25.85 73.94 -83.26
N ALA A 1225 25.92 74.62 -82.11
CA ALA A 1225 27.05 75.49 -81.75
C ALA A 1225 28.24 74.65 -81.25
N PHE A 1226 27.98 73.61 -80.46
CA PHE A 1226 28.98 72.65 -80.00
C PHE A 1226 29.57 71.85 -81.16
N TRP A 1227 28.74 71.43 -82.14
CA TRP A 1227 29.22 70.83 -83.38
C TRP A 1227 30.14 71.76 -84.20
N LYS A 1228 29.83 73.07 -84.26
CA LYS A 1228 30.69 74.06 -84.92
C LYS A 1228 32.02 74.27 -84.19
N GLU A 1229 32.04 74.19 -82.86
CA GLU A 1229 33.27 74.26 -82.04
C GLU A 1229 34.14 73.01 -82.23
N LEU A 1230 33.52 71.83 -82.33
CA LEU A 1230 34.18 70.55 -82.61
C LEU A 1230 34.83 70.51 -84.01
N LEU A 1231 34.19 71.16 -84.99
CA LEU A 1231 34.60 71.20 -86.41
C LEU A 1231 35.42 72.45 -86.78
N SER A 1232 35.81 73.28 -85.81
CA SER A 1232 36.57 74.51 -86.10
C SER A 1232 38.00 74.20 -86.60
N PRO A 1233 38.56 74.99 -87.53
CA PRO A 1233 39.93 74.78 -88.03
C PRO A 1233 41.01 74.78 -86.94
N ARG A 1234 40.80 75.53 -85.83
CA ARG A 1234 41.71 75.55 -84.67
C ARG A 1234 41.70 74.24 -83.87
N THR A 1235 40.55 73.55 -83.81
CA THR A 1235 40.39 72.27 -83.11
C THR A 1235 40.95 71.12 -83.95
N ILE A 1236 40.78 71.18 -85.26
CA ILE A 1236 41.30 70.20 -86.24
C ILE A 1236 42.85 70.21 -86.28
N ILE A 1237 43.50 71.38 -86.13
CA ILE A 1237 44.97 71.49 -86.12
C ILE A 1237 45.60 70.85 -84.86
N LYS A 1238 44.95 70.95 -83.69
CA LYS A 1238 45.46 70.32 -82.44
C LYS A 1238 45.48 68.79 -82.52
N ARG A 1239 44.63 68.15 -83.33
CA ARG A 1239 44.61 66.69 -83.52
C ARG A 1239 45.81 66.15 -84.31
N ASN A 1240 46.39 66.95 -85.22
CA ASN A 1240 47.55 66.51 -86.00
C ASN A 1240 48.89 66.60 -85.24
N ALA A 1241 48.89 67.11 -84.00
CA ALA A 1241 50.10 67.21 -83.17
C ALA A 1241 50.15 66.16 -82.03
N GLY A 1242 49.16 65.28 -81.91
CA GLY A 1242 49.06 64.32 -80.81
C GLY A 1242 48.30 63.05 -81.19
N LEU A 1243 48.53 62.53 -82.39
CA LEU A 1243 48.19 61.17 -82.81
C LEU A 1243 49.44 60.30 -82.76
#